data_AF-A0A518FI37-F1
#
_entry.id   AF-A0A518FI37-F1
#
_cell.length_a   1.000
_cell.length_b   1.000
_cell.length_c   1.000
_cell.angle_alpha   90.00
_cell.angle_beta   90.00
_cell.angle_gamma   90.00
#
_symmetry.space_group_name_H-M   'P 1'
#
loop_
_entity.id
_entity.type
_entity.pdbx_description
1 polymer ?
#
loop_
_entity_poly.entity_id
_entity_poly.type
_entity_poly.pdbx_seq_one_letter_code
_entity_poly.pdbx_strand_id
1 'polypeptide(L)'
;MLFRKPNRHSRATRQTFHVSAIESLEDRQLLSAMNSLTADKTDDNATNTGGSTAPEYRSIDGTGNNLDNPELGSTYTQLVRLAGADYGDGLSSPAGEDRPSAREISNVIAAANTSETNDRFLTDIFWVWGQFIDHDITLTESAHDEYGNPLESFPIEVPTGDPYFDPDGTGDAVIDMNRSNFEVDENGVRQQINQITAFIDGSMIYGSDEELAARLRTFTGGQLATSDGDLLPYGDDGFFLAGDIRANENVALTSMQTLWVREHNRIASELAAANPDLTDEELYQQARQIVIGELQAITFNEFLPALFGPGVVEEYRGYDSTVDPSIANEFSTAAYRFGHTMLSSELLRLDENGNVADEGNLELLNAFFNPSELEQNGIDSLLRGVTVNQAQEIDNQLVDDVRNFLFGPPGAGGFDLASLNIQRGRDHGLADYNSTRAALGLNAVESFSDITSDPEVAAKLEALYGTVDNIDLWVGGLAEDHLPGSSMGETFTAIIVDQFERLRDGDRFWYENVFSGETLHQINSTTLADVIERNSDISNLQENVFFAPSVMWVDLAETGSSDVTIRAVHGNLEVVNNRTRQVIGSQPLDSVDRLMLTSTSHDSQRINIQGISTADLPGGLVVDLGQGRTDTLILNGTRQSDTIFVNDQSVDVSGLQVEFTGLERIVIQGTNADDTIDVAGGVDLDVNIIDPLSRDPMHEGGHRHDQPAHRPDSQRPAQGQNRIGSPSSTGSDLDIRGDHPEMLDQIFASNDLDPVLGMPPGKRARR
;
A
#
# COMPACT_ATOMS: atom_id res chain seq x y z
N MET A 1 -26.14 -52.37 -3.11
CA MET A 1 -26.91 -53.28 -3.99
C MET A 1 -27.19 -52.58 -5.32
N LEU A 2 -26.64 -53.13 -6.40
CA LEU A 2 -27.12 -53.21 -7.79
C LEU A 2 -27.92 -52.05 -8.44
N PHE A 3 -27.22 -51.32 -9.32
CA PHE A 3 -27.53 -50.93 -10.72
C PHE A 3 -28.96 -50.60 -11.20
N ARG A 4 -29.07 -49.39 -11.81
CA ARG A 4 -29.76 -49.16 -13.10
C ARG A 4 -29.09 -48.02 -13.89
N LYS A 5 -28.58 -48.33 -15.09
CA LYS A 5 -28.25 -47.44 -16.23
C LYS A 5 -29.36 -47.63 -17.30
N PRO A 6 -29.44 -46.88 -18.42
CA PRO A 6 -28.87 -45.54 -18.76
C PRO A 6 -29.92 -44.59 -19.40
N ASN A 7 -29.59 -43.32 -19.61
CA ASN A 7 -29.85 -42.69 -20.92
C ASN A 7 -28.98 -41.44 -21.15
N ARG A 8 -28.43 -41.39 -22.37
CA ARG A 8 -27.57 -40.35 -22.94
C ARG A 8 -28.38 -39.09 -23.23
N HIS A 9 -27.92 -37.94 -22.74
CA HIS A 9 -28.06 -36.67 -23.44
C HIS A 9 -26.72 -35.92 -23.40
N SER A 10 -26.48 -35.18 -24.47
CA SER A 10 -25.19 -34.66 -24.94
C SER A 10 -24.48 -33.79 -23.92
N ARG A 11 -23.27 -34.19 -23.52
CA ARG A 11 -22.24 -33.25 -23.07
C ARG A 11 -21.81 -32.43 -24.29
N ALA A 12 -22.20 -31.16 -24.32
CA ALA A 12 -21.45 -30.16 -25.06
C ALA A 12 -20.15 -29.95 -24.29
N THR A 13 -19.09 -30.55 -24.78
CA THR A 13 -17.72 -30.28 -24.35
C THR A 13 -17.46 -28.80 -24.64
N ARG A 14 -17.27 -27.97 -23.60
CA ARG A 14 -16.59 -26.68 -23.73
C ARG A 14 -15.26 -26.99 -24.42
N GLN A 15 -15.09 -26.55 -25.67
CA GLN A 15 -13.76 -26.40 -26.23
C GLN A 15 -13.13 -25.24 -25.46
N THR A 16 -12.40 -25.58 -24.40
CA THR A 16 -11.33 -24.77 -23.86
C THR A 16 -10.30 -24.60 -24.96
N PHE A 17 -10.30 -23.43 -25.60
CA PHE A 17 -9.28 -23.02 -26.56
C PHE A 17 -8.14 -22.24 -25.91
N HIS A 18 -7.97 -22.33 -24.57
CA HIS A 18 -6.97 -21.54 -23.84
C HIS A 18 -5.88 -22.32 -23.09
N VAL A 19 -5.75 -23.64 -23.23
CA VAL A 19 -4.73 -24.41 -22.47
C VAL A 19 -3.71 -25.12 -23.39
N SER A 20 -3.54 -24.65 -24.63
CA SER A 20 -2.44 -25.15 -25.48
C SER A 20 -1.86 -24.10 -26.43
N ALA A 21 -2.18 -22.83 -26.20
CA ALA A 21 -1.68 -21.69 -26.98
C ALA A 21 -0.82 -20.73 -26.14
N ILE A 22 -0.83 -20.89 -24.80
CA ILE A 22 -0.08 -20.06 -23.85
C ILE A 22 1.42 -20.39 -23.91
N GLU A 23 1.81 -21.68 -23.98
CA GLU A 23 3.22 -22.12 -24.16
C GLU A 23 3.87 -21.77 -25.53
N SER A 24 3.33 -20.84 -26.34
CA SER A 24 3.96 -20.46 -27.61
C SER A 24 3.83 -18.99 -28.03
N LEU A 25 3.15 -18.18 -27.20
CA LEU A 25 3.05 -16.73 -27.41
C LEU A 25 4.13 -16.00 -26.60
N GLU A 26 4.37 -16.40 -25.35
CA GLU A 26 5.42 -15.87 -24.46
C GLU A 26 6.83 -16.00 -25.08
N ASP A 27 7.14 -17.15 -25.68
CA ASP A 27 8.42 -17.41 -26.38
C ASP A 27 8.68 -16.49 -27.58
N ARG A 28 7.63 -15.99 -28.26
CA ARG A 28 7.77 -15.07 -29.40
C ARG A 28 7.82 -13.60 -28.99
N GLN A 29 7.46 -13.34 -27.75
CA GLN A 29 7.20 -12.04 -27.17
C GLN A 29 8.45 -11.48 -26.46
N LEU A 30 9.22 -12.34 -25.78
CA LEU A 30 10.58 -12.05 -25.30
C LEU A 30 11.55 -11.66 -26.44
N LEU A 31 11.40 -12.26 -27.63
CA LEU A 31 12.19 -11.89 -28.82
C LEU A 31 11.96 -10.43 -29.27
N SER A 32 10.86 -9.80 -28.87
CA SER A 32 10.57 -8.38 -29.15
C SER A 32 11.28 -7.45 -28.16
N ALA A 33 11.33 -7.81 -26.87
CA ALA A 33 12.07 -7.08 -25.81
C ALA A 33 13.52 -6.85 -26.20
N MET A 34 14.12 -7.90 -26.74
CA MET A 34 15.51 -7.90 -27.15
C MET A 34 15.76 -7.03 -28.40
N ASN A 35 14.78 -6.91 -29.30
CA ASN A 35 14.88 -6.03 -30.46
C ASN A 35 14.71 -4.55 -30.08
N SER A 36 13.87 -4.19 -29.09
CA SER A 36 13.82 -2.82 -28.57
C SER A 36 15.07 -2.43 -27.79
N LEU A 37 15.70 -3.39 -27.09
CA LEU A 37 16.96 -3.16 -26.36
C LEU A 37 18.19 -3.02 -27.28
N THR A 38 18.11 -3.50 -28.54
CA THR A 38 19.23 -3.47 -29.50
C THR A 38 18.99 -2.55 -30.70
N ALA A 39 17.76 -2.13 -30.99
CA ALA A 39 17.42 -1.37 -32.18
C ALA A 39 16.75 -0.03 -31.87
N ASP A 40 17.56 0.96 -31.51
CA ASP A 40 17.31 2.33 -31.97
C ASP A 40 18.62 3.03 -32.39
N LYS A 41 19.14 2.65 -33.56
CA LYS A 41 20.12 3.43 -34.33
C LYS A 41 19.92 3.25 -35.83
N THR A 42 18.78 3.69 -36.33
CA THR A 42 18.71 4.17 -37.71
C THR A 42 18.07 5.54 -37.76
N ASP A 43 18.78 6.53 -37.21
CA ASP A 43 18.60 7.92 -37.63
C ASP A 43 19.89 8.37 -38.34
N ASP A 44 19.80 8.40 -39.67
CA ASP A 44 20.82 8.90 -40.59
C ASP A 44 20.95 10.42 -40.41
N ASN A 45 21.81 10.85 -39.48
CA ASN A 45 22.66 12.07 -39.48
C ASN A 45 22.81 12.68 -38.07
N ALA A 46 23.65 12.07 -37.24
CA ALA A 46 24.28 12.79 -36.13
C ALA A 46 25.76 12.39 -36.03
N THR A 47 26.61 13.41 -36.08
CA THR A 47 28.07 13.30 -36.03
C THR A 47 28.56 12.70 -34.72
N ASN A 48 29.10 11.48 -34.85
CA ASN A 48 30.12 10.84 -34.03
C ASN A 48 30.81 11.69 -32.94
N THR A 49 30.36 11.52 -31.69
CA THR A 49 31.20 11.63 -30.48
C THR A 49 31.03 10.33 -29.70
N GLY A 50 32.11 9.58 -29.51
CA GLY A 50 32.12 8.21 -29.01
C GLY A 50 31.68 8.06 -27.55
N GLY A 51 30.38 7.94 -27.33
CA GLY A 51 29.80 7.31 -26.15
C GLY A 51 29.76 5.79 -26.33
N SER A 52 30.01 5.06 -25.25
CA SER A 52 29.86 3.60 -25.17
C SER A 52 28.51 3.17 -25.77
N THR A 53 28.51 2.10 -26.56
CA THR A 53 27.29 1.48 -27.12
C THR A 53 26.74 0.37 -26.22
N ALA A 54 27.23 0.26 -24.99
CA ALA A 54 26.72 -0.71 -24.02
C ALA A 54 25.40 -0.20 -23.42
N PRO A 55 24.42 -1.08 -23.15
CA PRO A 55 23.24 -0.73 -22.35
C PRO A 55 23.68 -0.16 -20.99
N GLU A 56 22.99 0.87 -20.53
CA GLU A 56 23.20 1.41 -19.18
C GLU A 56 22.26 0.67 -18.22
N TYR A 57 22.81 0.18 -17.11
CA TYR A 57 22.06 -0.45 -16.02
C TYR A 57 22.14 0.43 -14.78
N ARG A 58 21.06 0.46 -13.99
CA ARG A 58 21.06 1.12 -12.68
C ARG A 58 22.11 0.48 -11.76
N SER A 59 22.81 1.28 -10.97
CA SER A 59 23.66 0.76 -9.90
C SER A 59 22.84 0.01 -8.84
N ILE A 60 23.54 -0.71 -7.96
CA ILE A 60 22.91 -1.40 -6.83
C ILE A 60 22.56 -0.40 -5.71
N ASP A 61 23.35 0.65 -5.52
CA ASP A 61 23.22 1.63 -4.44
C ASP A 61 22.40 2.88 -4.81
N GLY A 62 21.78 2.89 -6.00
CA GLY A 62 20.99 4.01 -6.52
C GLY A 62 21.79 5.20 -7.07
N THR A 63 23.12 5.22 -6.91
CA THR A 63 23.96 6.31 -7.41
C THR A 63 23.91 6.48 -8.94
N GLY A 64 24.02 7.72 -9.40
CA GLY A 64 24.04 8.06 -10.82
C GLY A 64 22.69 8.00 -11.52
N ASN A 65 21.58 7.81 -10.79
CA ASN A 65 20.24 7.94 -11.35
C ASN A 65 20.02 9.36 -11.87
N ASN A 66 20.15 10.37 -11.01
CA ASN A 66 20.11 11.76 -11.45
C ASN A 66 21.48 12.21 -11.96
N LEU A 67 21.55 12.70 -13.21
CA LEU A 67 22.83 13.07 -13.84
C LEU A 67 23.42 14.38 -13.32
N ASP A 68 22.58 15.30 -12.83
CA ASP A 68 23.01 16.58 -12.29
C ASP A 68 23.41 16.46 -10.80
N ASN A 69 22.70 15.59 -10.06
CA ASN A 69 22.95 15.29 -8.65
C ASN A 69 23.04 13.76 -8.41
N PRO A 70 24.20 13.13 -8.65
CA PRO A 70 24.33 11.67 -8.65
C PRO A 70 23.97 10.93 -7.36
N GLU A 71 23.91 11.62 -6.23
CA GLU A 71 23.55 11.03 -4.93
C GLU A 71 22.04 11.09 -4.64
N LEU A 72 21.22 11.74 -5.47
CA LEU A 72 19.77 11.81 -5.18
C LEU A 72 19.13 10.41 -5.25
N GLY A 73 18.51 10.00 -4.13
CA GLY A 73 17.87 8.70 -3.98
C GLY A 73 18.82 7.51 -3.78
N SER A 74 20.13 7.74 -3.63
CA SER A 74 21.08 6.67 -3.29
C SER A 74 20.97 6.27 -1.82
N THR A 75 21.61 5.16 -1.46
CA THR A 75 21.75 4.73 -0.06
C THR A 75 22.40 5.80 0.83
N TYR A 76 22.09 5.78 2.12
CA TYR A 76 22.61 6.67 3.15
C TYR A 76 22.36 8.17 2.89
N THR A 77 21.28 8.50 2.18
CA THR A 77 20.85 9.88 1.94
C THR A 77 19.86 10.34 3.01
N GLN A 78 19.78 11.66 3.24
CA GLN A 78 18.84 12.21 4.22
C GLN A 78 17.39 12.02 3.73
N LEU A 79 16.50 11.68 4.66
CA LEU A 79 15.07 11.78 4.42
C LEU A 79 14.71 13.26 4.24
N VAL A 80 13.93 13.57 3.19
CA VAL A 80 13.38 14.92 3.00
C VAL A 80 12.23 15.15 3.97
N ARG A 81 11.79 16.40 4.12
CA ARG A 81 10.66 16.73 5.00
C ARG A 81 9.60 17.51 4.27
N LEU A 82 8.35 17.08 4.41
CA LEU A 82 7.16 17.78 3.91
C LEU A 82 6.76 18.90 4.88
N ALA A 83 6.93 18.68 6.18
CA ALA A 83 6.80 19.69 7.23
C ALA A 83 8.16 19.99 7.88
N GLY A 84 8.32 21.18 8.46
CA GLY A 84 9.55 21.50 9.20
C GLY A 84 9.76 20.53 10.38
N ALA A 85 11.02 20.20 10.70
CA ALA A 85 11.33 19.41 11.89
C ALA A 85 10.85 20.12 13.16
N ASP A 86 10.08 19.41 14.00
CA ASP A 86 9.44 19.96 15.19
C ASP A 86 10.01 19.36 16.49
N TYR A 87 11.34 19.38 16.60
CA TYR A 87 12.02 19.02 17.84
C TYR A 87 11.71 20.01 18.96
N GLY A 88 11.57 19.53 20.21
CA GLY A 88 11.20 20.38 21.35
C GLY A 88 12.19 21.52 21.66
N ASP A 89 13.47 21.33 21.30
CA ASP A 89 14.52 22.36 21.38
C ASP A 89 14.85 23.01 20.01
N GLY A 90 14.10 22.64 18.97
CA GLY A 90 14.34 23.04 17.58
C GLY A 90 15.56 22.40 16.93
N LEU A 91 16.22 21.42 17.57
CA LEU A 91 17.46 20.80 17.10
C LEU A 91 17.39 19.27 17.08
N SER A 92 17.10 18.64 18.22
CA SER A 92 17.20 17.17 18.35
C SER A 92 16.42 16.55 19.52
N SER A 93 15.93 17.36 20.47
CA SER A 93 15.12 16.85 21.59
C SER A 93 13.78 16.35 21.06
N PRO A 94 13.39 15.08 21.28
CA PRO A 94 12.18 14.50 20.68
C PRO A 94 10.93 15.37 20.79
N ALA A 95 10.07 15.29 19.78
CA ALA A 95 8.84 16.08 19.72
C ALA A 95 7.79 15.61 20.74
N GLY A 96 6.80 16.46 21.01
CA GLY A 96 5.61 16.09 21.78
C GLY A 96 5.83 15.82 23.27
N GLU A 97 6.74 16.57 23.93
CA GLU A 97 6.98 16.48 25.38
C GLU A 97 5.71 16.72 26.22
N ASP A 98 4.75 17.47 25.69
CA ASP A 98 3.47 17.78 26.31
C ASP A 98 2.33 16.81 25.93
N ARG A 99 2.63 15.77 25.15
CA ARG A 99 1.68 14.71 24.78
C ARG A 99 1.73 13.57 25.81
N PRO A 100 0.65 12.79 25.99
CA PRO A 100 0.69 11.57 26.80
C PRO A 100 1.74 10.58 26.30
N SER A 101 2.08 9.58 27.13
CA SER A 101 2.99 8.52 26.69
C SER A 101 2.41 7.78 25.49
N ALA A 102 3.28 7.29 24.60
CA ALA A 102 2.82 6.57 23.41
C ALA A 102 1.98 5.33 23.78
N ARG A 103 2.30 4.67 24.91
CA ARG A 103 1.52 3.55 25.43
C ARG A 103 0.16 3.94 25.98
N GLU A 104 0.04 5.11 26.61
CA GLU A 104 -1.27 5.62 27.00
C GLU A 104 -2.16 5.88 25.78
N ILE A 105 -1.61 6.49 24.73
CA ILE A 105 -2.34 6.74 23.48
C ILE A 105 -2.77 5.43 22.83
N SER A 106 -1.85 4.47 22.69
CA SER A 106 -2.14 3.14 22.14
C SER A 106 -3.27 2.43 22.92
N ASN A 107 -3.22 2.44 24.25
CA ASN A 107 -4.25 1.82 25.09
C ASN A 107 -5.65 2.43 24.88
N VAL A 108 -5.74 3.74 24.60
CA VAL A 108 -7.01 4.45 24.47
C VAL A 108 -7.58 4.37 23.06
N ILE A 109 -6.74 4.52 22.03
CA ILE A 109 -7.21 4.64 20.64
C ILE A 109 -6.96 3.40 19.79
N ALA A 110 -5.88 2.64 20.03
CA ALA A 110 -5.48 1.52 19.19
C ALA A 110 -6.01 0.16 19.65
N ALA A 111 -6.73 0.12 20.77
CA ALA A 111 -7.33 -1.11 21.25
C ALA A 111 -8.52 -1.55 20.38
N ALA A 112 -8.32 -2.61 19.59
CA ALA A 112 -9.39 -3.24 18.84
C ALA A 112 -10.35 -3.98 19.80
N ASN A 113 -11.63 -3.60 19.80
CA ASN A 113 -12.67 -4.28 20.57
C ASN A 113 -13.47 -5.28 19.72
N THR A 114 -13.45 -5.10 18.40
CA THR A 114 -14.05 -5.96 17.38
C THR A 114 -13.09 -6.05 16.20
N SER A 115 -13.18 -7.15 15.44
CA SER A 115 -12.52 -7.23 14.14
C SER A 115 -13.42 -6.54 13.14
N GLU A 116 -12.91 -5.50 12.50
CA GLU A 116 -13.57 -4.79 11.40
C GLU A 116 -12.77 -5.06 10.14
N THR A 117 -13.40 -5.70 9.16
CA THR A 117 -12.78 -6.01 7.87
C THR A 117 -12.84 -4.80 6.96
N ASN A 118 -11.82 -4.59 6.13
CA ASN A 118 -11.71 -3.43 5.25
C ASN A 118 -12.93 -3.24 4.31
N ASP A 119 -13.56 -2.07 4.33
CA ASP A 119 -14.79 -1.74 3.59
C ASP A 119 -14.60 -1.69 2.06
N ARG A 120 -13.34 -1.66 1.59
CA ARG A 120 -12.98 -1.81 0.17
C ARG A 120 -12.71 -3.25 -0.25
N PHE A 121 -12.86 -4.22 0.65
CA PHE A 121 -12.58 -5.63 0.42
C PHE A 121 -11.11 -5.90 0.06
N LEU A 122 -10.19 -5.08 0.56
CA LEU A 122 -8.75 -5.33 0.40
C LEU A 122 -8.35 -6.61 1.12
N THR A 123 -7.50 -7.41 0.48
CA THR A 123 -7.01 -8.69 1.03
C THR A 123 -5.71 -8.52 1.80
N ASP A 124 -5.32 -9.54 2.54
CA ASP A 124 -4.03 -9.54 3.25
C ASP A 124 -2.82 -9.35 2.31
N ILE A 125 -2.91 -9.76 1.03
CA ILE A 125 -1.82 -9.51 0.06
C ILE A 125 -1.55 -8.02 -0.12
N PHE A 126 -2.54 -7.16 0.16
CA PHE A 126 -2.38 -5.72 0.06
C PHE A 126 -1.35 -5.18 1.05
N TRP A 127 -1.45 -5.53 2.34
CA TRP A 127 -0.45 -5.11 3.31
C TRP A 127 0.88 -5.87 3.12
N VAL A 128 0.87 -7.11 2.63
CA VAL A 128 2.10 -7.86 2.31
C VAL A 128 2.88 -7.16 1.19
N TRP A 129 2.19 -6.74 0.11
CA TRP A 129 2.79 -5.97 -0.98
C TRP A 129 3.27 -4.60 -0.50
N GLY A 130 2.44 -3.89 0.28
CA GLY A 130 2.80 -2.61 0.87
C GLY A 130 4.09 -2.69 1.70
N GLN A 131 4.22 -3.71 2.54
CA GLN A 131 5.44 -3.99 3.31
C GLN A 131 6.61 -4.35 2.40
N PHE A 132 6.39 -5.18 1.39
CA PHE A 132 7.43 -5.58 0.44
C PHE A 132 8.02 -4.37 -0.31
N ILE A 133 7.19 -3.43 -0.75
CA ILE A 133 7.62 -2.18 -1.38
C ILE A 133 8.22 -1.20 -0.36
N ASP A 134 7.69 -1.11 0.88
CA ASP A 134 8.32 -0.31 1.95
C ASP A 134 9.78 -0.73 2.15
N HIS A 135 10.04 -2.04 2.14
CA HIS A 135 11.38 -2.59 2.32
C HIS A 135 12.30 -2.40 1.10
N ASP A 136 11.75 -1.97 -0.05
CA ASP A 136 12.52 -1.58 -1.23
C ASP A 136 13.00 -0.13 -1.13
N ILE A 137 12.19 0.74 -0.51
CA ILE A 137 12.36 2.18 -0.60
C ILE A 137 12.72 2.86 0.73
N THR A 138 12.43 2.25 1.89
CA THR A 138 12.74 2.82 3.21
C THR A 138 13.42 1.85 4.18
N LEU A 139 14.49 2.33 4.83
CA LEU A 139 15.11 1.71 6.00
C LEU A 139 15.78 2.80 6.85
N THR A 140 15.34 2.93 8.10
CA THR A 140 16.02 3.76 9.10
C THR A 140 16.24 2.92 10.34
N GLU A 141 17.48 2.52 10.57
CA GLU A 141 17.91 1.75 11.73
C GLU A 141 18.13 2.67 12.94
N SER A 142 18.22 2.07 14.14
CA SER A 142 18.69 2.82 15.30
C SER A 142 20.15 3.28 15.13
N ALA A 143 20.56 4.29 15.87
CA ALA A 143 21.92 4.82 15.82
C ALA A 143 22.86 4.00 16.72
N HIS A 144 24.01 3.55 16.20
CA HIS A 144 24.98 2.73 16.95
C HIS A 144 26.40 3.28 16.93
N ASP A 145 27.17 2.95 17.96
CA ASP A 145 28.62 3.19 17.99
C ASP A 145 29.37 2.19 17.08
N GLU A 146 30.71 2.32 17.02
CA GLU A 146 31.59 1.44 16.22
C GLU A 146 31.54 -0.04 16.61
N TYR A 147 30.81 -0.35 17.67
CA TYR A 147 30.73 -1.63 18.30
C TYR A 147 29.32 -2.25 18.26
N GLY A 148 28.33 -1.52 17.74
CA GLY A 148 26.94 -1.95 17.69
C GLY A 148 26.15 -1.66 18.97
N ASN A 149 26.62 -0.81 19.88
CA ASN A 149 25.78 -0.32 20.99
C ASN A 149 24.96 0.89 20.53
N PRO A 150 23.69 1.03 20.93
CA PRO A 150 22.84 2.16 20.65
C PRO A 150 23.43 3.38 21.32
N LEU A 151 23.47 4.46 20.55
CA LEU A 151 23.99 5.74 21.00
C LEU A 151 23.03 6.42 21.98
N GLU A 152 21.73 6.28 21.74
CA GLU A 152 20.70 7.01 22.46
C GLU A 152 19.48 6.13 22.71
N SER A 153 19.21 5.86 23.99
CA SER A 153 17.96 5.25 24.43
C SER A 153 16.85 6.30 24.51
N PHE A 154 15.65 5.93 24.07
CA PHE A 154 14.44 6.74 24.14
C PHE A 154 13.22 5.86 24.44
N PRO A 155 13.16 5.26 25.65
CA PRO A 155 12.16 4.26 25.99
C PRO A 155 10.76 4.88 26.11
N ILE A 156 9.74 4.04 25.91
CA ILE A 156 8.33 4.42 25.99
C ILE A 156 7.85 4.21 27.42
N GLU A 157 7.38 5.28 28.05
CA GLU A 157 6.82 5.22 29.41
C GLU A 157 5.52 4.40 29.44
N VAL A 158 5.48 3.40 30.33
CA VAL A 158 4.31 2.54 30.52
C VAL A 158 3.44 3.09 31.66
N PRO A 159 2.12 3.28 31.46
CA PRO A 159 1.22 3.69 32.53
C PRO A 159 1.27 2.73 33.73
N THR A 160 1.27 3.28 34.94
CA THR A 160 1.30 2.45 36.16
C THR A 160 0.12 1.47 36.20
N GLY A 161 0.42 0.18 36.35
CA GLY A 161 -0.60 -0.86 36.38
C GLY A 161 -1.12 -1.25 35.00
N ASP A 162 -0.42 -0.90 33.92
CA ASP A 162 -0.71 -1.42 32.57
C ASP A 162 -0.79 -2.95 32.66
N PRO A 163 -1.90 -3.56 32.19
CA PRO A 163 -2.15 -4.98 32.41
C PRO A 163 -1.15 -5.90 31.69
N TYR A 164 -0.43 -5.39 30.69
CA TYR A 164 0.51 -6.17 29.89
C TYR A 164 1.96 -5.86 30.27
N PHE A 165 2.30 -4.59 30.44
CA PHE A 165 3.69 -4.15 30.61
C PHE A 165 4.07 -3.77 32.05
N ASP A 166 3.10 -3.45 32.92
CA ASP A 166 3.33 -3.19 34.34
C ASP A 166 2.28 -3.86 35.25
N PRO A 167 2.06 -5.19 35.14
CA PRO A 167 0.97 -5.87 35.84
C PRO A 167 1.07 -5.81 37.37
N ASP A 168 2.27 -5.61 37.91
CA ASP A 168 2.54 -5.46 39.34
C ASP A 168 2.39 -4.01 39.84
N GLY A 169 2.14 -3.05 38.93
CA GLY A 169 1.96 -1.64 39.26
C GLY A 169 3.20 -1.00 39.88
N THR A 170 4.37 -1.31 39.32
CA THR A 170 5.67 -0.79 39.79
C THR A 170 5.79 0.71 39.57
N GLY A 171 5.20 1.22 38.48
CA GLY A 171 5.26 2.62 38.07
C GLY A 171 6.56 3.06 37.40
N ASP A 172 7.53 2.15 37.25
CA ASP A 172 8.84 2.43 36.63
C ASP A 172 9.08 1.59 35.35
N ALA A 173 8.05 0.90 34.86
CA ALA A 173 8.14 0.05 33.67
C ALA A 173 8.23 0.89 32.38
N VAL A 174 8.98 0.38 31.40
CA VAL A 174 9.12 0.98 30.07
C VAL A 174 9.11 -0.10 28.99
N ILE A 175 8.77 0.30 27.76
CA ILE A 175 9.06 -0.49 26.55
C ILE A 175 10.32 0.11 25.92
N ASP A 176 11.36 -0.72 25.74
CA ASP A 176 12.64 -0.24 25.25
C ASP A 176 12.56 0.22 23.79
N MET A 177 13.17 1.36 23.49
CA MET A 177 13.35 1.89 22.14
C MET A 177 14.64 2.70 22.10
N ASN A 178 15.36 2.61 20.98
CA ASN A 178 16.55 3.41 20.70
C ASN A 178 16.26 4.39 19.56
N ARG A 179 16.92 5.55 19.59
CA ARG A 179 16.73 6.59 18.57
C ARG A 179 17.35 6.20 17.24
N SER A 180 16.72 6.65 16.17
CA SER A 180 17.13 6.42 14.79
C SER A 180 18.49 7.04 14.45
N ASN A 181 19.17 6.40 13.50
CA ASN A 181 20.40 6.89 12.90
C ASN A 181 20.14 8.22 12.17
N PHE A 182 21.13 9.11 12.22
CA PHE A 182 20.93 10.50 11.81
C PHE A 182 22.22 11.17 11.35
N GLU A 183 22.03 12.22 10.56
CA GLU A 183 23.00 13.27 10.30
C GLU A 183 22.53 14.60 10.91
N VAL A 184 23.44 15.57 10.96
CA VAL A 184 23.15 16.93 11.41
C VAL A 184 23.28 17.88 10.23
N ASP A 185 22.22 18.64 9.94
CA ASP A 185 22.22 19.60 8.84
C ASP A 185 23.05 20.86 9.14
N GLU A 186 23.10 21.78 8.16
CA GLU A 186 23.86 23.03 8.28
C GLU A 186 23.40 23.97 9.43
N ASN A 187 22.18 23.78 9.92
CA ASN A 187 21.60 24.55 11.02
C ASN A 187 21.74 23.86 12.38
N GLY A 188 22.31 22.65 12.41
CA GLY A 188 22.46 21.86 13.63
C GLY A 188 21.23 21.00 13.95
N VAL A 189 20.28 20.85 13.03
CA VAL A 189 19.06 20.06 13.21
C VAL A 189 19.33 18.60 12.83
N ARG A 190 18.79 17.67 13.61
CA ARG A 190 18.85 16.23 13.35
C ARG A 190 18.04 15.88 12.10
N GLN A 191 18.62 15.09 11.20
CA GLN A 191 17.99 14.54 9.99
C GLN A 191 18.20 13.04 9.94
N GLN A 192 17.13 12.26 9.88
CA GLN A 192 17.24 10.81 9.70
C GLN A 192 17.71 10.47 8.29
N ILE A 193 18.37 9.32 8.16
CA ILE A 193 18.87 8.82 6.89
C ILE A 193 18.09 7.60 6.43
N ASN A 194 17.96 7.46 5.12
CA ASN A 194 17.55 6.22 4.48
C ASN A 194 18.80 5.39 4.20
N GLN A 195 18.86 4.15 4.69
CA GLN A 195 20.05 3.30 4.51
C GLN A 195 20.01 2.47 3.23
N ILE A 196 18.85 2.40 2.59
CA ILE A 196 18.65 1.75 1.30
C ILE A 196 18.34 2.78 0.21
N THR A 197 18.24 2.33 -1.04
CA THR A 197 17.85 3.17 -2.17
C THR A 197 16.43 3.73 -1.98
N ALA A 198 16.14 4.90 -2.57
CA ALA A 198 14.78 5.45 -2.52
C ALA A 198 13.87 4.88 -3.61
N PHE A 199 14.44 4.28 -4.66
CA PHE A 199 13.71 3.89 -5.86
C PHE A 199 12.98 2.55 -5.69
N ILE A 200 11.89 2.36 -6.42
CA ILE A 200 11.32 1.03 -6.64
C ILE A 200 12.23 0.31 -7.64
N ASP A 201 13.34 -0.25 -7.15
CA ASP A 201 14.39 -0.86 -7.95
C ASP A 201 14.77 -2.29 -7.52
N GLY A 202 13.90 -2.90 -6.70
CA GLY A 202 14.05 -4.28 -6.27
C GLY A 202 15.23 -4.48 -5.32
N SER A 203 15.71 -3.44 -4.64
CA SER A 203 16.78 -3.50 -3.64
C SER A 203 16.46 -4.52 -2.53
N MET A 204 15.19 -4.74 -2.20
CA MET A 204 14.79 -5.79 -1.25
C MET A 204 15.07 -7.21 -1.76
N ILE A 205 15.20 -7.40 -3.08
CA ILE A 205 15.57 -8.66 -3.74
C ILE A 205 17.07 -8.71 -4.03
N TYR A 206 17.64 -7.60 -4.52
CA TYR A 206 18.98 -7.54 -5.11
C TYR A 206 20.07 -6.97 -4.18
N GLY A 207 19.68 -6.37 -3.06
CA GLY A 207 20.57 -5.65 -2.15
C GLY A 207 20.66 -4.16 -2.50
N SER A 208 21.11 -3.39 -1.51
CA SER A 208 21.45 -1.96 -1.64
C SER A 208 22.97 -1.71 -1.69
N ASP A 209 23.78 -2.77 -1.66
CA ASP A 209 25.22 -2.71 -1.84
C ASP A 209 25.76 -3.86 -2.70
N GLU A 210 26.87 -3.62 -3.40
CA GLU A 210 27.48 -4.56 -4.34
C GLU A 210 27.96 -5.87 -3.68
N GLU A 211 28.33 -5.85 -2.39
CA GLU A 211 28.79 -7.05 -1.70
C GLU A 211 27.62 -8.00 -1.42
N LEU A 212 26.50 -7.49 -0.92
CA LEU A 212 25.28 -8.27 -0.73
C LEU A 212 24.72 -8.74 -2.08
N ALA A 213 24.65 -7.86 -3.09
CA ALA A 213 24.20 -8.22 -4.43
C ALA A 213 25.03 -9.37 -5.03
N ALA A 214 26.35 -9.34 -4.86
CA ALA A 214 27.22 -10.44 -5.28
C ALA A 214 26.96 -11.73 -4.51
N ARG A 215 26.69 -11.67 -3.20
CA ARG A 215 26.40 -12.85 -2.36
C ARG A 215 25.08 -13.52 -2.73
N LEU A 216 24.10 -12.75 -3.23
CA LEU A 216 22.80 -13.25 -3.67
C LEU A 216 22.83 -13.92 -5.05
N ARG A 217 23.95 -13.82 -5.79
CA ARG A 217 24.08 -14.35 -7.15
C ARG A 217 24.80 -15.70 -7.18
N THR A 218 24.42 -16.53 -8.16
CA THR A 218 25.16 -17.77 -8.50
C THR A 218 26.33 -17.53 -9.44
N PHE A 219 26.36 -16.38 -10.12
CA PHE A 219 27.24 -16.07 -11.26
C PHE A 219 27.21 -17.13 -12.37
N THR A 220 26.09 -17.85 -12.49
CA THR A 220 25.83 -18.78 -13.57
C THR A 220 24.41 -18.58 -14.11
N GLY A 221 24.30 -18.38 -15.43
CA GLY A 221 22.99 -18.26 -16.10
C GLY A 221 22.20 -17.00 -15.73
N GLY A 222 22.84 -16.01 -15.12
CA GLY A 222 22.20 -14.80 -14.61
C GLY A 222 21.32 -15.03 -13.40
N GLN A 223 21.44 -16.16 -12.69
CA GLN A 223 20.51 -16.55 -11.63
C GLN A 223 20.91 -16.07 -10.24
N LEU A 224 19.90 -15.77 -9.43
CA LEU A 224 20.00 -15.62 -7.98
C LEU A 224 20.11 -16.98 -7.28
N ALA A 225 20.84 -17.02 -6.17
CA ALA A 225 21.03 -18.20 -5.35
C ALA A 225 19.72 -18.57 -4.64
N THR A 226 19.46 -19.86 -4.52
CA THR A 226 18.32 -20.43 -3.80
C THR A 226 18.77 -21.58 -2.90
N SER A 227 17.95 -21.92 -1.92
CA SER A 227 18.07 -23.14 -1.12
C SER A 227 17.11 -24.24 -1.60
N ASP A 228 16.99 -25.33 -0.84
CA ASP A 228 16.11 -26.44 -1.20
C ASP A 228 14.65 -25.98 -1.34
N GLY A 229 13.96 -26.42 -2.40
CA GLY A 229 12.59 -25.98 -2.70
C GLY A 229 12.51 -24.62 -3.38
N ASP A 230 13.62 -24.13 -3.95
CA ASP A 230 13.70 -22.80 -4.58
C ASP A 230 13.24 -21.69 -3.62
N LEU A 231 13.57 -21.86 -2.33
CA LEU A 231 13.45 -20.85 -1.30
C LEU A 231 14.67 -19.91 -1.33
N LEU A 232 14.61 -18.81 -0.59
CA LEU A 232 15.74 -17.90 -0.42
C LEU A 232 17.01 -18.64 0.06
N PRO A 233 18.22 -18.16 -0.26
CA PRO A 233 19.46 -18.71 0.28
C PRO A 233 19.57 -18.44 1.79
N TYR A 234 20.49 -19.08 2.50
CA TYR A 234 20.69 -18.81 3.94
C TYR A 234 21.84 -17.83 4.20
N GLY A 235 21.65 -17.00 5.22
CA GLY A 235 22.68 -16.19 5.85
C GLY A 235 23.58 -17.01 6.79
N ASP A 236 24.62 -16.33 7.30
CA ASP A 236 25.53 -16.92 8.30
C ASP A 236 24.88 -17.13 9.68
N ASP A 237 23.75 -16.47 9.91
CA ASP A 237 22.91 -16.46 11.12
C ASP A 237 21.88 -17.59 11.15
N GLY A 238 21.66 -18.28 10.03
CA GLY A 238 20.68 -19.35 9.90
C GLY A 238 19.28 -18.89 9.47
N PHE A 239 19.09 -17.60 9.20
CA PHE A 239 17.89 -17.06 8.56
C PHE A 239 18.04 -17.04 7.04
N PHE A 240 16.93 -16.81 6.33
CA PHE A 240 17.00 -16.56 4.91
C PHE A 240 17.74 -15.24 4.61
N LEU A 241 18.54 -15.23 3.55
CA LEU A 241 19.29 -14.08 3.06
C LEU A 241 18.56 -13.50 1.85
N ALA A 242 18.23 -12.21 1.91
CA ALA A 242 17.64 -11.44 0.81
C ALA A 242 18.40 -10.13 0.62
N GLY A 243 17.93 -9.27 -0.28
CA GLY A 243 18.46 -7.93 -0.47
C GLY A 243 18.20 -6.98 0.70
N ASP A 244 17.07 -7.17 1.38
CA ASP A 244 16.72 -6.46 2.62
C ASP A 244 16.88 -7.34 3.86
N ILE A 245 17.39 -6.75 4.94
CA ILE A 245 17.72 -7.43 6.20
C ILE A 245 16.49 -7.86 7.00
N ARG A 246 15.31 -7.29 6.71
CA ARG A 246 14.04 -7.59 7.41
C ARG A 246 13.23 -8.66 6.67
N ALA A 247 13.78 -9.33 5.66
CA ALA A 247 13.06 -10.33 4.85
C ALA A 247 12.48 -11.51 5.65
N ASN A 248 12.96 -11.77 6.88
CA ASN A 248 12.46 -12.83 7.78
C ASN A 248 11.46 -12.31 8.83
N GLU A 249 11.06 -11.03 8.76
CA GLU A 249 10.20 -10.42 9.77
C GLU A 249 8.95 -11.25 9.99
N ASN A 250 8.21 -11.58 8.92
CA ASN A 250 7.11 -12.54 8.98
C ASN A 250 7.10 -13.45 7.73
N VAL A 251 6.52 -14.63 7.86
CA VAL A 251 6.55 -15.65 6.79
C VAL A 251 5.78 -15.25 5.53
N ALA A 252 4.82 -14.32 5.59
CA ALA A 252 4.13 -13.83 4.40
C ALA A 252 5.05 -12.92 3.57
N LEU A 253 5.80 -12.01 4.22
CA LEU A 253 6.84 -11.22 3.58
C LEU A 253 7.94 -12.11 2.99
N THR A 254 8.42 -13.11 3.74
CA THR A 254 9.45 -14.04 3.23
C THR A 254 8.94 -14.87 2.04
N SER A 255 7.65 -15.20 2.00
CA SER A 255 7.01 -15.85 0.86
C SER A 255 6.99 -14.96 -0.38
N MET A 256 6.67 -13.67 -0.20
CA MET A 256 6.74 -12.68 -1.28
C MET A 256 8.17 -12.51 -1.81
N GLN A 257 9.16 -12.41 -0.92
CA GLN A 257 10.59 -12.38 -1.30
C GLN A 257 11.00 -13.62 -2.12
N THR A 258 10.58 -14.81 -1.69
CA THR A 258 10.84 -16.06 -2.41
C THR A 258 10.21 -16.04 -3.80
N LEU A 259 8.96 -15.56 -3.92
CA LEU A 259 8.23 -15.48 -5.18
C LEU A 259 9.00 -14.65 -6.22
N TRP A 260 9.54 -13.51 -5.82
CA TRP A 260 10.26 -12.61 -6.73
C TRP A 260 11.67 -13.09 -7.10
N VAL A 261 12.34 -13.84 -6.23
CA VAL A 261 13.56 -14.56 -6.60
C VAL A 261 13.28 -15.63 -7.64
N ARG A 262 12.15 -16.34 -7.54
CA ARG A 262 11.71 -17.31 -8.56
C ARG A 262 11.40 -16.62 -9.88
N GLU A 263 10.72 -15.48 -9.87
CA GLU A 263 10.41 -14.74 -11.11
C GLU A 263 11.67 -14.27 -11.83
N HIS A 264 12.65 -13.74 -11.09
CA HIS A 264 13.96 -13.41 -11.65
C HIS A 264 14.61 -14.63 -12.32
N ASN A 265 14.66 -15.77 -11.63
CA ASN A 265 15.31 -16.97 -12.14
C ASN A 265 14.57 -17.58 -13.33
N ARG A 266 13.24 -17.47 -13.38
CA ARG A 266 12.40 -17.86 -14.53
C ARG A 266 12.78 -17.01 -15.75
N ILE A 267 12.74 -15.68 -15.60
CA ILE A 267 13.08 -14.73 -16.68
C ILE A 267 14.53 -14.94 -17.16
N ALA A 268 15.51 -15.07 -16.25
CA ALA A 268 16.90 -15.31 -16.61
C ALA A 268 17.07 -16.61 -17.43
N SER A 269 16.34 -17.67 -17.06
CA SER A 269 16.36 -18.94 -17.78
C SER A 269 15.76 -18.84 -19.17
N GLU A 270 14.66 -18.10 -19.32
CA GLU A 270 14.01 -17.85 -20.61
C GLU A 270 14.89 -16.99 -21.54
N LEU A 271 15.53 -15.94 -21.00
CA LEU A 271 16.50 -15.13 -21.72
C LEU A 271 17.70 -15.96 -22.20
N ALA A 272 18.23 -16.85 -21.34
CA ALA A 272 19.33 -17.74 -21.70
C ALA A 272 18.94 -18.75 -22.78
N ALA A 273 17.71 -19.27 -22.75
CA ALA A 273 17.18 -20.17 -23.76
C ALA A 273 16.98 -19.45 -25.11
N ALA A 274 16.48 -18.22 -25.08
CA ALA A 274 16.23 -17.40 -26.27
C ALA A 274 17.55 -16.89 -26.91
N ASN A 275 18.56 -16.57 -26.09
CA ASN A 275 19.85 -16.06 -26.56
C ASN A 275 21.04 -16.72 -25.83
N PRO A 276 21.51 -17.87 -26.33
CA PRO A 276 22.62 -18.61 -25.71
C PRO A 276 23.98 -17.90 -25.73
N ASP A 277 24.11 -16.78 -26.44
CA ASP A 277 25.35 -16.00 -26.53
C ASP A 277 25.47 -14.93 -25.43
N LEU A 278 24.39 -14.66 -24.67
CA LEU A 278 24.43 -13.72 -23.55
C LEU A 278 25.33 -14.26 -22.42
N THR A 279 26.10 -13.36 -21.83
CA THR A 279 26.89 -13.64 -20.64
C THR A 279 26.02 -13.71 -19.38
N ASP A 280 26.55 -14.29 -18.30
CA ASP A 280 25.90 -14.29 -16.98
C ASP A 280 25.45 -12.88 -16.55
N GLU A 281 26.32 -11.89 -16.72
CA GLU A 281 26.05 -10.51 -16.33
C GLU A 281 24.94 -9.89 -17.18
N GLU A 282 24.95 -10.12 -18.50
CA GLU A 282 23.89 -9.62 -19.38
C GLU A 282 22.54 -10.26 -19.09
N LEU A 283 22.51 -11.54 -18.71
CA LEU A 283 21.29 -12.24 -18.29
C LEU A 283 20.76 -11.69 -16.97
N TYR A 284 21.63 -11.56 -15.96
CA TYR A 284 21.27 -11.03 -14.64
C TYR A 284 20.69 -9.61 -14.75
N GLN A 285 21.36 -8.72 -15.48
CA GLN A 285 20.91 -7.33 -15.59
C GLN A 285 19.61 -7.18 -16.39
N GLN A 286 19.42 -7.97 -17.46
CA GLN A 286 18.17 -7.95 -18.23
C GLN A 286 17.00 -8.53 -17.40
N ALA A 287 17.22 -9.64 -16.68
CA ALA A 287 16.21 -10.21 -15.79
C ALA A 287 15.85 -9.23 -14.66
N ARG A 288 16.87 -8.61 -14.03
CA ARG A 288 16.68 -7.56 -13.01
C ARG A 288 15.85 -6.39 -13.54
N GLN A 289 16.16 -5.86 -14.74
CA GLN A 289 15.39 -4.75 -15.32
C GLN A 289 13.92 -5.11 -15.59
N ILE A 290 13.63 -6.32 -16.06
CA ILE A 290 12.24 -6.76 -16.30
C ILE A 290 11.49 -6.88 -14.97
N VAL A 291 12.09 -7.54 -13.96
CA VAL A 291 11.48 -7.65 -12.62
C VAL A 291 11.22 -6.27 -12.02
N ILE A 292 12.17 -5.34 -12.11
CA ILE A 292 11.95 -3.95 -11.67
C ILE A 292 10.77 -3.32 -12.39
N GLY A 293 10.65 -3.53 -13.71
CA GLY A 293 9.50 -3.05 -14.46
C GLY A 293 8.17 -3.63 -13.99
N GLU A 294 8.12 -4.92 -13.69
CA GLU A 294 6.93 -5.57 -13.13
C GLU A 294 6.59 -5.04 -11.73
N LEU A 295 7.57 -4.85 -10.84
CA LEU A 295 7.36 -4.24 -9.52
C LEU A 295 6.77 -2.83 -9.63
N GLN A 296 7.32 -2.00 -10.52
CA GLN A 296 6.86 -0.64 -10.77
C GLN A 296 5.45 -0.63 -11.36
N ALA A 297 5.18 -1.48 -12.36
CA ALA A 297 3.87 -1.57 -13.01
C ALA A 297 2.79 -2.06 -12.04
N ILE A 298 3.01 -3.15 -11.30
CA ILE A 298 2.04 -3.67 -10.31
C ILE A 298 1.77 -2.62 -9.23
N THR A 299 2.81 -1.92 -8.76
CA THR A 299 2.63 -0.88 -7.73
C THR A 299 1.73 0.26 -8.22
N PHE A 300 1.94 0.77 -9.43
CA PHE A 300 1.20 1.93 -9.94
C PHE A 300 -0.13 1.59 -10.63
N ASN A 301 -0.26 0.39 -11.19
CA ASN A 301 -1.44 -0.01 -11.96
C ASN A 301 -2.43 -0.85 -11.14
N GLU A 302 -1.97 -1.52 -10.07
CA GLU A 302 -2.84 -2.34 -9.22
C GLU A 302 -2.89 -1.85 -7.76
N PHE A 303 -1.75 -1.74 -7.08
CA PHE A 303 -1.70 -1.44 -5.63
C PHE A 303 -2.20 -0.03 -5.28
N LEU A 304 -1.65 1.02 -5.90
CA LEU A 304 -2.07 2.40 -5.61
C LEU A 304 -3.55 2.64 -6.01
N PRO A 305 -4.05 2.15 -7.16
CA PRO A 305 -5.47 2.24 -7.48
C PRO A 305 -6.38 1.44 -6.54
N ALA A 306 -5.92 0.31 -6.00
CA ALA A 306 -6.69 -0.42 -5.00
C ALA A 306 -6.86 0.41 -3.70
N LEU A 307 -5.80 1.12 -3.30
CA LEU A 307 -5.79 2.00 -2.13
C LEU A 307 -6.70 3.22 -2.29
N PHE A 308 -6.53 3.96 -3.39
CA PHE A 308 -7.08 5.31 -3.55
C PHE A 308 -8.28 5.40 -4.51
N GLY A 309 -8.54 4.36 -5.28
CA GLY A 309 -9.35 4.45 -6.50
C GLY A 309 -8.53 4.99 -7.69
N PRO A 310 -9.12 5.02 -8.90
CA PRO A 310 -8.41 5.47 -10.09
C PRO A 310 -8.18 6.99 -10.11
N GLY A 311 -7.13 7.42 -10.80
CA GLY A 311 -6.90 8.83 -11.15
C GLY A 311 -6.43 9.72 -10.00
N VAL A 312 -6.12 9.16 -8.84
CA VAL A 312 -5.53 9.89 -7.71
C VAL A 312 -4.04 10.16 -7.93
N VAL A 313 -3.31 9.22 -8.53
CA VAL A 313 -1.94 9.43 -9.00
C VAL A 313 -2.00 9.98 -10.44
N GLU A 314 -1.33 11.10 -10.72
CA GLU A 314 -1.34 11.72 -12.05
C GLU A 314 -0.72 10.79 -13.11
N GLU A 315 -1.09 10.93 -14.38
CA GLU A 315 -0.43 10.20 -15.47
C GLU A 315 1.05 10.57 -15.62
N TYR A 316 1.88 9.59 -15.98
CA TYR A 316 3.29 9.81 -16.21
C TYR A 316 3.55 10.75 -17.39
N ARG A 317 4.38 11.78 -17.18
CA ARG A 317 4.74 12.78 -18.22
C ARG A 317 6.19 12.69 -18.69
N GLY A 318 6.92 11.67 -18.25
CA GLY A 318 8.35 11.51 -18.51
C GLY A 318 9.21 11.94 -17.33
N TYR A 319 10.47 11.48 -17.34
CA TYR A 319 11.46 11.78 -16.31
C TYR A 319 11.75 13.29 -16.21
N ASP A 320 11.73 13.81 -14.98
CA ASP A 320 12.09 15.19 -14.64
C ASP A 320 13.32 15.18 -13.72
N SER A 321 14.47 15.60 -14.25
CA SER A 321 15.72 15.66 -13.49
C SER A 321 15.73 16.71 -12.38
N THR A 322 14.71 17.56 -12.28
CA THR A 322 14.55 18.55 -11.21
C THR A 322 13.76 18.03 -10.01
N VAL A 323 13.13 16.85 -10.12
CA VAL A 323 12.42 16.19 -9.02
C VAL A 323 13.42 15.47 -8.11
N ASP A 324 13.22 15.63 -6.80
CA ASP A 324 13.97 14.92 -5.77
C ASP A 324 13.19 13.65 -5.34
N PRO A 325 13.67 12.44 -5.71
CA PRO A 325 13.00 11.18 -5.39
C PRO A 325 13.21 10.74 -3.94
N SER A 326 14.03 11.44 -3.15
CA SER A 326 14.36 11.03 -1.77
C SER A 326 13.11 10.86 -0.91
N ILE A 327 13.12 9.89 -0.01
CA ILE A 327 11.95 9.55 0.82
C ILE A 327 11.65 10.65 1.83
N ALA A 328 10.38 11.03 1.95
CA ALA A 328 9.90 11.94 2.98
C ALA A 328 9.82 11.25 4.35
N ASN A 329 10.23 11.97 5.40
CA ASN A 329 10.19 11.48 6.76
C ASN A 329 8.74 11.22 7.21
N GLU A 330 7.80 12.08 6.83
CA GLU A 330 6.37 11.92 7.06
C GLU A 330 5.81 10.67 6.36
N PHE A 331 6.34 10.32 5.19
CA PHE A 331 5.97 9.11 4.46
C PHE A 331 6.46 7.85 5.20
N SER A 332 7.77 7.72 5.43
CA SER A 332 8.37 6.50 6.00
C SER A 332 8.05 6.29 7.48
N THR A 333 7.79 7.37 8.20
CA THR A 333 7.64 7.33 9.67
C THR A 333 6.19 7.43 10.12
N ALA A 334 5.29 7.94 9.29
CA ALA A 334 3.87 8.01 9.61
C ALA A 334 2.99 7.40 8.50
N ALA A 335 2.84 8.06 7.36
CA ALA A 335 1.77 7.74 6.41
C ALA A 335 1.83 6.31 5.88
N TYR A 336 3.02 5.83 5.46
CA TYR A 336 3.18 4.49 4.87
C TYR A 336 3.20 3.35 5.92
N ARG A 337 2.96 3.67 7.20
CA ARG A 337 2.77 2.68 8.28
C ARG A 337 1.30 2.29 8.49
N PHE A 338 0.40 2.73 7.60
CA PHE A 338 -1.01 2.38 7.67
C PHE A 338 -1.23 0.86 7.65
N GLY A 339 -0.37 0.09 6.95
CA GLY A 339 -0.51 -1.36 6.81
C GLY A 339 -0.46 -2.13 8.14
N HIS A 340 0.08 -1.53 9.20
CA HIS A 340 0.09 -2.13 10.54
C HIS A 340 -1.33 -2.31 11.13
N THR A 341 -2.30 -1.52 10.67
CA THR A 341 -3.71 -1.56 11.11
C THR A 341 -4.49 -2.66 10.41
N MET A 342 -4.01 -3.09 9.23
CA MET A 342 -4.66 -4.06 8.36
C MET A 342 -4.43 -5.53 8.76
N LEU A 343 -3.57 -5.77 9.76
CA LEU A 343 -3.11 -7.12 10.12
C LEU A 343 -4.21 -7.94 10.80
N SER A 344 -4.43 -9.16 10.30
CA SER A 344 -5.29 -10.15 10.93
C SER A 344 -4.54 -10.94 12.01
N SER A 345 -5.21 -11.33 13.10
CA SER A 345 -4.61 -12.17 14.16
C SER A 345 -4.19 -13.57 13.69
N GLU A 346 -4.67 -14.01 12.53
CA GLU A 346 -4.35 -15.31 11.95
C GLU A 346 -4.14 -15.16 10.43
N LEU A 347 -3.05 -15.75 9.93
CA LEU A 347 -2.78 -15.92 8.51
C LEU A 347 -3.41 -17.22 8.03
N LEU A 348 -4.30 -17.14 7.05
CA LEU A 348 -4.90 -18.33 6.45
C LEU A 348 -3.83 -19.15 5.71
N ARG A 349 -3.96 -20.48 5.76
CA ARG A 349 -3.23 -21.40 4.89
C ARG A 349 -4.22 -22.31 4.19
N LEU A 350 -4.32 -22.20 2.87
CA LEU A 350 -5.38 -22.85 2.09
C LEU A 350 -4.82 -23.90 1.12
N ASP A 351 -5.54 -25.01 0.98
CA ASP A 351 -5.31 -26.03 -0.03
C ASP A 351 -5.83 -25.61 -1.41
N GLU A 352 -5.60 -26.46 -2.42
CA GLU A 352 -6.03 -26.26 -3.82
C GLU A 352 -7.55 -26.20 -4.03
N ASN A 353 -8.34 -26.59 -3.01
CA ASN A 353 -9.79 -26.56 -3.03
C ASN A 353 -10.35 -25.40 -2.19
N GLY A 354 -9.49 -24.53 -1.64
CA GLY A 354 -9.88 -23.42 -0.77
C GLY A 354 -10.27 -23.84 0.66
N ASN A 355 -9.94 -25.06 1.08
CA ASN A 355 -10.10 -25.47 2.47
C ASN A 355 -8.84 -25.13 3.28
N VAL A 356 -8.96 -25.06 4.61
CA VAL A 356 -7.79 -25.00 5.49
C VAL A 356 -6.86 -26.17 5.19
N ALA A 357 -5.59 -25.86 4.94
CA ALA A 357 -4.55 -26.82 4.62
C ALA A 357 -4.24 -27.76 5.81
N ASP A 358 -3.53 -28.87 5.55
CA ASP A 358 -3.27 -29.91 6.57
C ASP A 358 -2.45 -29.37 7.75
N GLU A 359 -1.61 -28.37 7.51
CA GLU A 359 -0.82 -27.64 8.51
C GLU A 359 -1.66 -26.67 9.38
N GLY A 360 -2.93 -26.44 9.05
CA GLY A 360 -3.82 -25.51 9.74
C GLY A 360 -3.51 -24.04 9.43
N ASN A 361 -4.30 -23.08 9.91
CA ASN A 361 -3.93 -21.67 9.81
C ASN A 361 -2.79 -21.32 10.78
N LEU A 362 -2.16 -20.15 10.62
CA LEU A 362 -1.02 -19.71 11.41
C LEU A 362 -1.35 -18.44 12.20
N GLU A 363 -1.33 -18.51 13.53
CA GLU A 363 -1.45 -17.30 14.37
C GLU A 363 -0.34 -16.29 14.01
N LEU A 364 -0.69 -15.01 13.89
CA LEU A 364 0.24 -13.97 13.47
C LEU A 364 1.47 -13.89 14.40
N LEU A 365 1.28 -14.06 15.71
CA LEU A 365 2.38 -14.13 16.67
C LEU A 365 3.42 -15.21 16.35
N ASN A 366 2.99 -16.36 15.79
CA ASN A 366 3.87 -17.48 15.43
C ASN A 366 4.44 -17.35 14.00
N ALA A 367 4.00 -16.35 13.24
CA ALA A 367 4.46 -16.05 11.89
C ALA A 367 5.76 -15.23 11.87
N PHE A 368 6.10 -14.54 12.97
CA PHE A 368 7.30 -13.72 13.04
C PHE A 368 8.58 -14.55 13.20
N PHE A 369 9.61 -14.22 12.41
CA PHE A 369 10.96 -14.80 12.50
C PHE A 369 11.00 -16.34 12.52
N ASN A 370 10.13 -16.98 11.75
CA ASN A 370 9.95 -18.43 11.74
C ASN A 370 10.20 -19.04 10.34
N PRO A 371 11.46 -19.05 9.85
CA PRO A 371 11.78 -19.60 8.53
C PRO A 371 11.40 -21.08 8.38
N SER A 372 11.31 -21.81 9.50
CA SER A 372 10.97 -23.24 9.52
C SER A 372 9.58 -23.55 8.97
N GLU A 373 8.64 -22.59 8.97
CA GLU A 373 7.33 -22.77 8.36
C GLU A 373 7.45 -22.92 6.84
N LEU A 374 8.28 -22.11 6.19
CA LEU A 374 8.47 -22.17 4.74
C LEU A 374 9.30 -23.38 4.32
N GLU A 375 10.29 -23.77 5.12
CA GLU A 375 11.06 -25.00 4.91
C GLU A 375 10.17 -26.25 4.88
N GLN A 376 9.16 -26.29 5.74
CA GLN A 376 8.30 -27.46 5.91
C GLN A 376 7.11 -27.46 4.93
N ASN A 377 6.53 -26.29 4.68
CA ASN A 377 5.24 -26.18 4.01
C ASN A 377 5.31 -25.44 2.66
N GLY A 378 6.46 -24.84 2.31
CA GLY A 378 6.58 -23.96 1.15
C GLY A 378 5.82 -22.65 1.30
N ILE A 379 5.55 -21.99 0.18
CA ILE A 379 4.89 -20.66 0.15
C ILE A 379 3.43 -20.72 -0.29
N ASP A 380 3.01 -21.79 -0.96
CA ASP A 380 1.80 -21.82 -1.78
C ASP A 380 0.51 -21.76 -0.95
N SER A 381 0.43 -22.49 0.18
CA SER A 381 -0.77 -22.46 1.02
C SER A 381 -0.97 -21.10 1.67
N LEU A 382 0.13 -20.44 2.05
CA LEU A 382 0.13 -19.10 2.63
C LEU A 382 -0.21 -18.04 1.59
N LEU A 383 0.40 -18.07 0.40
CA LEU A 383 0.07 -17.17 -0.71
C LEU A 383 -1.40 -17.28 -1.14
N ARG A 384 -1.98 -18.50 -1.17
CA ARG A 384 -3.43 -18.66 -1.33
C ARG A 384 -4.24 -18.03 -0.20
N GLY A 385 -3.77 -18.15 1.04
CA GLY A 385 -4.45 -17.57 2.18
C GLY A 385 -4.51 -16.05 2.13
N VAL A 386 -3.36 -15.40 1.91
CA VAL A 386 -3.28 -13.92 1.91
C VAL A 386 -3.98 -13.28 0.72
N THR A 387 -4.14 -14.00 -0.40
CA THR A 387 -4.94 -13.53 -1.54
C THR A 387 -6.45 -13.71 -1.32
N VAL A 388 -6.89 -14.48 -0.33
CA VAL A 388 -8.32 -14.75 -0.09
C VAL A 388 -8.84 -14.02 1.15
N ASN A 389 -8.04 -13.94 2.21
CA ASN A 389 -8.46 -13.33 3.45
C ASN A 389 -8.61 -11.82 3.29
N GLN A 390 -9.75 -11.27 3.70
CA GLN A 390 -9.96 -9.82 3.76
C GLN A 390 -9.20 -9.25 4.96
N ALA A 391 -8.42 -8.20 4.71
CA ALA A 391 -7.63 -7.53 5.73
C ALA A 391 -8.52 -6.79 6.75
N GLN A 392 -7.94 -6.42 7.89
CA GLN A 392 -8.58 -5.46 8.80
C GLN A 392 -8.64 -4.07 8.16
N GLU A 393 -9.52 -3.22 8.68
CA GLU A 393 -9.66 -1.85 8.20
C GLU A 393 -8.42 -0.97 8.45
N ILE A 394 -8.24 0.05 7.60
CA ILE A 394 -7.30 1.15 7.83
C ILE A 394 -7.97 2.16 8.76
N ASP A 395 -7.76 1.98 10.05
CA ASP A 395 -8.26 2.87 11.10
C ASP A 395 -7.23 3.04 12.23
N ASN A 396 -7.62 3.56 13.40
CA ASN A 396 -6.69 3.64 14.52
C ASN A 396 -6.47 2.32 15.26
N GLN A 397 -7.21 1.23 14.96
CA GLN A 397 -7.22 0.00 15.73
C GLN A 397 -6.16 -1.00 15.26
N LEU A 398 -5.58 -1.73 16.21
CA LEU A 398 -4.62 -2.80 15.95
C LEU A 398 -5.01 -4.05 16.73
N VAL A 399 -4.83 -5.21 16.09
CA VAL A 399 -4.99 -6.51 16.74
C VAL A 399 -3.99 -6.68 17.89
N ASP A 400 -4.42 -7.41 18.92
CA ASP A 400 -3.63 -7.61 20.15
C ASP A 400 -2.24 -8.21 19.87
N ASP A 401 -2.13 -9.10 18.89
CA ASP A 401 -0.89 -9.78 18.47
C ASP A 401 0.27 -8.81 18.20
N VAL A 402 -0.01 -7.64 17.64
CA VAL A 402 1.00 -6.60 17.36
C VAL A 402 0.97 -5.42 18.33
N ARG A 403 -0.12 -5.23 19.07
CA ARG A 403 -0.25 -4.16 20.07
C ARG A 403 0.31 -4.53 21.45
N ASN A 404 0.28 -5.80 21.83
CA ASN A 404 0.66 -6.25 23.18
C ASN A 404 1.68 -7.39 23.20
N PHE A 405 1.79 -8.15 22.10
CA PHE A 405 2.53 -9.41 22.08
C PHE A 405 3.68 -9.43 21.06
N LEU A 406 3.94 -8.33 20.36
CA LEU A 406 4.95 -8.31 19.31
C LEU A 406 6.30 -8.75 19.91
N PHE A 407 6.80 -9.91 19.50
CA PHE A 407 8.03 -10.55 20.00
C PHE A 407 8.02 -11.02 21.46
N GLY A 408 6.87 -11.26 22.09
CA GLY A 408 6.84 -12.03 23.34
C GLY A 408 5.65 -11.77 24.25
N PRO A 409 5.45 -12.63 25.26
CA PRO A 409 4.34 -12.47 26.19
C PRO A 409 4.54 -11.28 27.16
N PRO A 410 3.44 -10.73 27.69
CA PRO A 410 3.41 -9.67 28.69
C PRO A 410 4.34 -9.91 29.88
N GLY A 411 5.11 -8.90 30.25
CA GLY A 411 6.12 -8.99 31.32
C GLY A 411 7.37 -9.82 30.98
N ALA A 412 7.51 -10.29 29.74
CA ALA A 412 8.67 -11.03 29.25
C ALA A 412 9.32 -10.41 27.99
N GLY A 413 9.03 -9.13 27.69
CA GLY A 413 9.67 -8.38 26.60
C GLY A 413 8.89 -8.28 25.29
N GLY A 414 7.55 -8.37 25.31
CA GLY A 414 6.73 -8.00 24.15
C GLY A 414 6.86 -6.51 23.79
N PHE A 415 6.39 -6.12 22.61
CA PHE A 415 6.36 -4.76 22.09
C PHE A 415 4.91 -4.34 21.76
N ASP A 416 4.72 -3.03 21.68
CA ASP A 416 3.50 -2.40 21.18
C ASP A 416 3.82 -1.60 19.91
N LEU A 417 3.37 -2.11 18.76
CA LEU A 417 3.65 -1.52 17.46
C LEU A 417 3.05 -0.12 17.30
N ALA A 418 1.88 0.15 17.87
CA ALA A 418 1.26 1.47 17.81
C ALA A 418 2.07 2.47 18.64
N SER A 419 2.46 2.08 19.86
CA SER A 419 3.33 2.90 20.70
C SER A 419 4.66 3.20 20.04
N LEU A 420 5.26 2.20 19.37
CA LEU A 420 6.52 2.36 18.65
C LEU A 420 6.39 3.32 17.47
N ASN A 421 5.31 3.24 16.68
CA ASN A 421 5.06 4.17 15.58
C ASN A 421 4.96 5.62 16.07
N ILE A 422 4.21 5.85 17.15
CA ILE A 422 4.06 7.18 17.77
C ILE A 422 5.41 7.69 18.29
N GLN A 423 6.13 6.85 19.05
CA GLN A 423 7.42 7.23 19.65
C GLN A 423 8.48 7.51 18.58
N ARG A 424 8.48 6.76 17.47
CA ARG A 424 9.36 6.99 16.31
C ARG A 424 9.05 8.30 15.60
N GLY A 425 7.78 8.64 15.43
CA GLY A 425 7.38 9.95 14.93
C GLY A 425 7.94 11.10 15.79
N ARG A 426 7.91 10.94 17.11
CA ARG A 426 8.49 11.91 18.06
C ARG A 426 10.03 11.97 18.00
N ASP A 427 10.70 10.82 17.87
CA ASP A 427 12.15 10.76 17.66
C ASP A 427 12.59 11.45 16.35
N HIS A 428 11.81 11.29 15.30
CA HIS A 428 12.09 11.89 13.99
C HIS A 428 11.75 13.38 13.93
N GLY A 429 11.16 13.93 15.00
CA GLY A 429 10.75 15.33 15.04
C GLY A 429 9.67 15.63 14.01
N LEU A 430 8.72 14.70 13.78
CA LEU A 430 7.58 14.96 12.92
C LEU A 430 6.72 16.06 13.55
N ALA A 431 6.27 17.01 12.73
CA ALA A 431 5.30 18.01 13.14
C ALA A 431 3.98 17.37 13.57
N ASP A 432 3.19 18.09 14.37
CA ASP A 432 1.83 17.66 14.67
C ASP A 432 0.97 17.55 13.39
N TYR A 433 -0.13 16.81 13.51
CA TYR A 433 -1.08 16.58 12.42
C TYR A 433 -1.54 17.86 11.72
N ASN A 434 -1.91 18.90 12.46
CA ASN A 434 -2.44 20.14 11.89
C ASN A 434 -1.36 20.99 11.23
N SER A 435 -0.16 21.04 11.83
CA SER A 435 1.02 21.68 11.23
C SER A 435 1.44 20.97 9.94
N THR A 436 1.36 19.65 9.89
CA THR A 436 1.64 18.85 8.68
C THR A 436 0.61 19.14 7.59
N ARG A 437 -0.69 19.15 7.93
CA ARG A 437 -1.76 19.55 6.99
C ARG A 437 -1.50 20.92 6.39
N ALA A 438 -1.16 21.90 7.22
CA ALA A 438 -0.85 23.24 6.76
C ALA A 438 0.38 23.29 5.84
N ALA A 439 1.42 22.50 6.12
CA ALA A 439 2.62 22.40 5.28
C ALA A 439 2.33 21.80 3.89
N LEU A 440 1.41 20.83 3.84
CA LEU A 440 0.89 20.23 2.59
C LEU A 440 -0.09 21.13 1.83
N GLY A 441 -0.46 22.30 2.39
CA GLY A 441 -1.44 23.21 1.80
C GLY A 441 -2.90 22.79 2.01
N LEU A 442 -3.16 21.80 2.87
CA LEU A 442 -4.49 21.38 3.30
C LEU A 442 -5.05 22.34 4.35
N ASN A 443 -6.37 22.34 4.53
CA ASN A 443 -7.00 23.12 5.60
C ASN A 443 -6.69 22.49 6.95
N ALA A 444 -6.18 23.27 7.91
CA ALA A 444 -6.13 22.83 9.30
C ALA A 444 -7.55 22.55 9.82
N VAL A 445 -7.71 21.50 10.61
CA VAL A 445 -8.99 21.20 11.27
C VAL A 445 -9.20 22.14 12.46
N GLU A 446 -10.45 22.49 12.77
CA GLU A 446 -10.78 23.38 13.89
C GLU A 446 -11.32 22.62 15.11
N SER A 447 -11.77 21.38 14.91
CA SER A 447 -12.34 20.51 15.93
C SER A 447 -12.10 19.03 15.64
N PHE A 448 -12.18 18.18 16.66
CA PHE A 448 -11.99 16.73 16.50
C PHE A 448 -13.04 16.07 15.59
N SER A 449 -14.24 16.65 15.49
CA SER A 449 -15.29 16.19 14.56
C SER A 449 -15.04 16.58 13.10
N ASP A 450 -14.06 17.44 12.83
CA ASP A 450 -13.62 17.72 11.46
C ASP A 450 -12.61 16.67 10.96
N ILE A 451 -12.08 15.82 11.87
CA ILE A 451 -11.18 14.72 11.54
C ILE A 451 -11.99 13.48 11.17
N THR A 452 -12.96 13.13 12.04
CA THR A 452 -13.73 11.88 11.92
C THR A 452 -15.20 12.09 12.20
N SER A 453 -16.03 11.35 11.45
CA SER A 453 -17.46 11.23 11.65
C SER A 453 -17.82 10.31 12.83
N ASP A 454 -16.87 9.50 13.33
CA ASP A 454 -17.07 8.67 14.51
C ASP A 454 -16.95 9.50 15.80
N PRO A 455 -18.07 9.74 16.53
CA PRO A 455 -18.05 10.53 17.75
C PRO A 455 -17.24 9.89 18.89
N GLU A 456 -17.02 8.57 18.88
CA GLU A 456 -16.20 7.89 19.88
C GLU A 456 -14.71 8.15 19.63
N VAL A 457 -14.24 8.04 18.39
CA VAL A 457 -12.85 8.36 18.02
C VAL A 457 -12.56 9.83 18.29
N ALA A 458 -13.45 10.74 17.88
CA ALA A 458 -13.30 12.18 18.17
C ALA A 458 -13.20 12.47 19.67
N ALA A 459 -14.00 11.81 20.50
CA ALA A 459 -13.97 11.97 21.96
C ALA A 459 -12.69 11.39 22.59
N LYS A 460 -12.16 10.27 22.07
CA LYS A 460 -10.88 9.69 22.51
C LYS A 460 -9.72 10.63 22.18
N LEU A 461 -9.68 11.19 20.97
CA LEU A 461 -8.69 12.18 20.56
C LEU A 461 -8.74 13.43 21.45
N GLU A 462 -9.94 13.96 21.73
CA GLU A 462 -10.12 15.10 22.63
C GLU A 462 -9.59 14.79 24.04
N ALA A 463 -9.89 13.61 24.57
CA ALA A 463 -9.43 13.19 25.90
C ALA A 463 -7.91 13.05 25.99
N LEU A 464 -7.25 12.57 24.92
CA LEU A 464 -5.81 12.35 24.86
C LEU A 464 -5.03 13.65 24.64
N TYR A 465 -5.43 14.45 23.65
CA TYR A 465 -4.63 15.57 23.16
C TYR A 465 -5.13 16.95 23.63
N GLY A 466 -6.40 17.06 24.01
CA GLY A 466 -7.03 18.31 24.46
C GLY A 466 -7.24 19.37 23.36
N THR A 467 -6.37 19.45 22.35
CA THR A 467 -6.48 20.32 21.18
C THR A 467 -6.06 19.57 19.90
N VAL A 468 -6.63 19.97 18.77
CA VAL A 468 -6.30 19.41 17.45
C VAL A 468 -4.88 19.75 16.97
N ASP A 469 -4.28 20.80 17.53
CA ASP A 469 -2.91 21.25 17.23
C ASP A 469 -1.82 20.48 18.00
N ASN A 470 -2.14 19.32 18.59
CA ASN A 470 -1.16 18.51 19.33
C ASN A 470 -1.20 17.01 19.00
N ILE A 471 -1.93 16.62 17.96
CA ILE A 471 -2.10 15.20 17.60
C ILE A 471 -0.84 14.70 16.90
N ASP A 472 -0.32 13.52 17.31
CA ASP A 472 0.78 12.86 16.59
C ASP A 472 0.32 12.53 15.16
N LEU A 473 1.15 12.82 14.14
CA LEU A 473 0.76 12.69 12.73
C LEU A 473 0.20 11.30 12.37
N TRP A 474 0.81 10.23 12.88
CA TRP A 474 0.35 8.86 12.63
C TRP A 474 -1.07 8.62 13.16
N VAL A 475 -1.37 9.14 14.35
CA VAL A 475 -2.69 8.99 15.00
C VAL A 475 -3.74 9.82 14.27
N GLY A 476 -3.41 11.08 13.94
CA GLY A 476 -4.33 11.99 13.27
C GLY A 476 -4.67 11.55 11.85
N GLY A 477 -3.67 11.10 11.07
CA GLY A 477 -3.90 10.65 9.70
C GLY A 477 -4.71 9.36 9.59
N LEU A 478 -4.54 8.42 10.53
CA LEU A 478 -5.37 7.21 10.62
C LEU A 478 -6.80 7.48 11.13
N ALA A 479 -7.01 8.60 11.82
CA ALA A 479 -8.32 8.96 12.33
C ALA A 479 -9.20 9.64 11.28
N GLU A 480 -8.64 10.11 10.16
CA GLU A 480 -9.41 10.79 9.12
C GLU A 480 -10.47 9.86 8.50
N ASP A 481 -11.68 10.39 8.29
CA ASP A 481 -12.66 9.69 7.44
C ASP A 481 -12.04 9.43 6.06
N HIS A 482 -12.27 8.24 5.52
CA HIS A 482 -11.76 7.88 4.20
C HIS A 482 -12.35 8.77 3.12
N LEU A 483 -11.51 9.16 2.16
CA LEU A 483 -11.98 9.84 0.96
C LEU A 483 -12.89 8.91 0.15
N PRO A 484 -13.90 9.44 -0.55
CA PRO A 484 -14.80 8.64 -1.37
C PRO A 484 -14.03 7.83 -2.43
N GLY A 485 -14.26 6.53 -2.48
CA GLY A 485 -13.55 5.63 -3.39
C GLY A 485 -12.11 5.27 -2.96
N SER A 486 -11.71 5.61 -1.73
CA SER A 486 -10.37 5.38 -1.17
C SER A 486 -10.48 4.68 0.19
N SER A 487 -9.42 4.01 0.65
CA SER A 487 -9.24 3.52 2.03
C SER A 487 -8.39 4.47 2.88
N MET A 488 -8.27 5.73 2.45
CA MET A 488 -7.38 6.72 3.06
C MET A 488 -8.04 8.08 3.19
N GLY A 489 -7.73 8.77 4.29
CA GLY A 489 -8.04 10.18 4.50
C GLY A 489 -7.19 11.14 3.65
N GLU A 490 -7.54 12.43 3.70
CA GLU A 490 -6.92 13.50 2.91
C GLU A 490 -5.42 13.68 3.16
N THR A 491 -4.97 13.67 4.43
CA THR A 491 -3.57 13.93 4.79
C THR A 491 -2.65 12.81 4.32
N PHE A 492 -3.02 11.56 4.60
CA PHE A 492 -2.20 10.42 4.17
C PHE A 492 -2.24 10.21 2.66
N THR A 493 -3.38 10.50 2.02
CA THR A 493 -3.44 10.54 0.54
C THR A 493 -2.44 11.55 -0.01
N ALA A 494 -2.41 12.79 0.51
CA ALA A 494 -1.47 13.81 0.05
C ALA A 494 0.00 13.40 0.23
N ILE A 495 0.37 12.80 1.37
CA ILE A 495 1.75 12.36 1.64
C ILE A 495 2.17 11.20 0.74
N ILE A 496 1.31 10.18 0.60
CA ILE A 496 1.62 8.97 -0.16
C ILE A 496 1.67 9.28 -1.66
N VAL A 497 0.72 10.04 -2.19
CA VAL A 497 0.69 10.43 -3.61
C VAL A 497 1.92 11.28 -3.95
N ASP A 498 2.25 12.29 -3.15
CA ASP A 498 3.48 13.09 -3.34
C ASP A 498 4.71 12.19 -3.43
N GLN A 499 4.86 11.25 -2.50
CA GLN A 499 6.02 10.37 -2.49
C GLN A 499 6.09 9.50 -3.73
N PHE A 500 5.02 8.78 -4.08
CA PHE A 500 5.03 7.89 -5.24
C PHE A 500 5.21 8.65 -6.55
N GLU A 501 4.62 9.84 -6.70
CA GLU A 501 4.86 10.68 -7.88
C GLU A 501 6.32 11.12 -7.97
N ARG A 502 6.95 11.53 -6.86
CA ARG A 502 8.39 11.86 -6.84
C ARG A 502 9.28 10.65 -7.17
N LEU A 503 8.92 9.46 -6.67
CA LEU A 503 9.63 8.22 -7.01
C LEU A 503 9.58 7.92 -8.50
N ARG A 504 8.42 8.08 -9.12
CA ARG A 504 8.22 7.82 -10.55
C ARG A 504 8.89 8.88 -11.42
N ASP A 505 8.62 10.15 -11.13
CA ASP A 505 9.00 11.27 -11.99
C ASP A 505 10.49 11.60 -11.84
N GLY A 506 11.07 11.33 -10.66
CA GLY A 506 12.49 11.48 -10.37
C GLY A 506 13.36 10.28 -10.73
N ASP A 507 12.79 9.18 -11.26
CA ASP A 507 13.53 7.98 -11.64
C ASP A 507 13.82 7.93 -13.15
N ARG A 508 15.08 8.14 -13.53
CA ARG A 508 15.52 8.06 -14.93
C ARG A 508 15.35 6.65 -15.51
N PHE A 509 15.37 5.63 -14.65
CA PHE A 509 15.22 4.23 -15.01
C PHE A 509 13.79 3.71 -14.77
N TRP A 510 12.80 4.61 -14.60
CA TRP A 510 11.39 4.26 -14.64
C TRP A 510 11.08 3.40 -15.88
N TYR A 511 10.32 2.32 -15.71
CA TYR A 511 10.22 1.27 -16.71
C TYR A 511 9.68 1.75 -18.06
N GLU A 512 8.82 2.78 -18.10
CA GLU A 512 8.31 3.37 -19.35
C GLU A 512 9.38 4.16 -20.12
N ASN A 513 10.50 4.52 -19.48
CA ASN A 513 11.68 5.08 -20.15
C ASN A 513 12.66 4.00 -20.64
N VAL A 514 12.61 2.81 -20.03
CA VAL A 514 13.52 1.69 -20.32
C VAL A 514 12.95 0.80 -21.42
N PHE A 515 11.64 0.54 -21.38
CA PHE A 515 10.96 -0.39 -22.28
C PHE A 515 10.04 0.34 -23.25
N SER A 516 9.81 -0.28 -24.41
CA SER A 516 8.87 0.22 -25.41
C SER A 516 8.23 -0.94 -26.18
N GLY A 517 7.16 -0.64 -26.91
CA GLY A 517 6.48 -1.60 -27.76
C GLY A 517 5.89 -2.77 -26.98
N GLU A 518 6.11 -3.99 -27.49
CA GLU A 518 5.49 -5.22 -26.99
C GLU A 518 5.94 -5.59 -25.56
N THR A 519 7.16 -5.24 -25.16
CA THR A 519 7.66 -5.53 -23.80
C THR A 519 7.09 -4.60 -22.77
N LEU A 520 6.98 -3.32 -23.11
CA LEU A 520 6.25 -2.38 -22.27
C LEU A 520 4.78 -2.81 -22.12
N HIS A 521 4.16 -3.24 -23.23
CA HIS A 521 2.80 -3.79 -23.18
C HIS A 521 2.70 -5.01 -22.26
N GLN A 522 3.67 -5.93 -22.30
CA GLN A 522 3.70 -7.10 -21.41
C GLN A 522 3.85 -6.72 -19.94
N ILE A 523 4.81 -5.85 -19.62
CA ILE A 523 5.00 -5.36 -18.25
C ILE A 523 3.71 -4.72 -17.74
N ASN A 524 3.06 -3.89 -18.55
CA ASN A 524 1.77 -3.27 -18.22
C ASN A 524 0.62 -4.26 -18.07
N SER A 525 0.70 -5.44 -18.70
CA SER A 525 -0.34 -6.47 -18.63
C SER A 525 -0.02 -7.55 -17.59
N THR A 526 1.16 -7.54 -16.98
CA THR A 526 1.52 -8.49 -15.92
C THR A 526 0.92 -8.00 -14.61
N THR A 527 0.05 -8.82 -14.04
CA THR A 527 -0.52 -8.60 -12.70
C THR A 527 0.26 -9.34 -11.63
N LEU A 528 0.04 -9.00 -10.35
CA LEU A 528 0.56 -9.80 -9.24
C LEU A 528 -0.01 -11.23 -9.26
N ALA A 529 -1.24 -11.42 -9.73
CA ALA A 529 -1.84 -12.74 -9.93
C ALA A 529 -1.00 -13.58 -10.91
N ASP A 530 -0.60 -13.00 -12.04
CA ASP A 530 0.25 -13.68 -13.03
C ASP A 530 1.60 -14.10 -12.44
N VAL A 531 2.25 -13.22 -11.68
CA VAL A 531 3.54 -13.52 -11.03
C VAL A 531 3.39 -14.65 -10.02
N ILE A 532 2.30 -14.68 -9.24
CA ILE A 532 2.00 -15.77 -8.31
C ILE A 532 1.81 -17.09 -9.07
N GLU A 533 0.97 -17.11 -10.11
CA GLU A 533 0.68 -18.34 -10.87
C GLU A 533 1.90 -18.86 -11.66
N ARG A 534 2.80 -17.98 -12.12
CA ARG A 534 4.04 -18.38 -12.82
C ARG A 534 5.07 -19.04 -11.89
N ASN A 535 5.02 -18.75 -10.59
CA ASN A 535 6.09 -19.09 -9.63
C ASN A 535 5.62 -19.93 -8.43
N SER A 536 4.42 -20.51 -8.51
CA SER A 536 3.83 -21.40 -7.51
C SER A 536 2.93 -22.47 -8.17
N ASP A 537 2.38 -23.40 -7.39
CA ASP A 537 1.36 -24.35 -7.86
C ASP A 537 -0.07 -23.76 -7.83
N ILE A 538 -0.22 -22.47 -7.55
CA ILE A 538 -1.50 -21.78 -7.45
C ILE A 538 -2.06 -21.52 -8.85
N SER A 539 -3.38 -21.66 -9.01
CA SER A 539 -4.07 -21.34 -10.26
C SER A 539 -5.50 -20.88 -10.01
N ASN A 540 -6.06 -20.13 -10.97
CA ASN A 540 -7.39 -19.54 -10.91
C ASN A 540 -7.52 -18.52 -9.76
N LEU A 541 -6.48 -17.70 -9.57
CA LEU A 541 -6.60 -16.51 -8.74
C LEU A 541 -7.61 -15.54 -9.35
N GLN A 542 -8.16 -14.66 -8.52
CA GLN A 542 -8.96 -13.54 -8.98
C GLN A 542 -8.12 -12.60 -9.86
N GLU A 543 -8.79 -11.86 -10.76
CA GLU A 543 -8.11 -10.98 -11.73
C GLU A 543 -7.22 -9.93 -11.06
N ASN A 544 -7.66 -9.38 -9.93
CA ASN A 544 -6.86 -8.46 -9.10
C ASN A 544 -6.81 -9.00 -7.67
N VAL A 545 -5.65 -9.51 -7.26
CA VAL A 545 -5.47 -10.18 -5.96
C VAL A 545 -5.57 -9.24 -4.76
N PHE A 546 -5.45 -7.93 -4.96
CA PHE A 546 -5.62 -6.95 -3.89
C PHE A 546 -7.06 -6.88 -3.38
N PHE A 547 -8.04 -7.37 -4.15
CA PHE A 547 -9.43 -7.48 -3.74
C PHE A 547 -9.82 -8.93 -3.43
N ALA A 548 -10.76 -9.11 -2.49
CA ALA A 548 -11.24 -10.42 -2.09
C ALA A 548 -11.91 -11.15 -3.28
N PRO A 549 -11.91 -12.49 -3.33
CA PRO A 549 -12.56 -13.23 -4.42
C PRO A 549 -14.07 -12.98 -4.57
N SER A 550 -14.72 -12.42 -3.55
CA SER A 550 -16.12 -11.99 -3.61
C SER A 550 -16.31 -10.65 -4.36
N VAL A 551 -15.23 -9.98 -4.74
CA VAL A 551 -15.23 -8.82 -5.62
C VAL A 551 -15.07 -9.30 -7.06
N MET A 552 -16.10 -9.08 -7.87
CA MET A 552 -15.98 -9.20 -9.31
C MET A 552 -15.38 -7.90 -9.83
N TRP A 553 -14.11 -7.92 -10.23
CA TRP A 553 -13.42 -6.79 -10.83
C TRP A 553 -13.48 -6.88 -12.36
N VAL A 554 -13.65 -5.75 -13.06
CA VAL A 554 -13.63 -5.69 -14.53
C VAL A 554 -13.07 -4.34 -14.99
N ASP A 555 -11.92 -4.36 -15.68
CA ASP A 555 -11.38 -3.19 -16.36
C ASP A 555 -11.90 -3.06 -17.81
N LEU A 556 -12.58 -1.96 -18.06
CA LEU A 556 -13.17 -1.66 -19.37
C LEU A 556 -12.13 -1.24 -20.41
N ALA A 557 -11.01 -0.63 -20.00
CA ALA A 557 -9.93 -0.25 -20.89
C ALA A 557 -9.23 -1.50 -21.45
N GLU A 558 -8.90 -2.48 -20.60
CA GLU A 558 -8.28 -3.74 -21.01
C GLU A 558 -9.18 -4.54 -21.97
N THR A 559 -10.49 -4.55 -21.69
CA THR A 559 -11.47 -5.25 -22.55
C THR A 559 -11.83 -4.47 -23.82
N GLY A 560 -11.32 -3.24 -24.00
CA GLY A 560 -11.68 -2.35 -25.11
C GLY A 560 -13.17 -2.01 -25.17
N SER A 561 -13.83 -1.99 -24.01
CA SER A 561 -15.28 -1.80 -23.88
C SER A 561 -15.60 -0.37 -23.43
N SER A 562 -16.62 0.25 -24.04
CA SER A 562 -17.10 1.59 -23.64
C SER A 562 -18.61 1.72 -23.55
N ASP A 563 -19.34 0.62 -23.76
CA ASP A 563 -20.79 0.57 -23.65
C ASP A 563 -21.17 -0.81 -23.14
N VAL A 564 -21.45 -0.92 -21.84
CA VAL A 564 -21.64 -2.19 -21.15
C VAL A 564 -22.97 -2.25 -20.40
N THR A 565 -23.52 -3.45 -20.28
CA THR A 565 -24.68 -3.73 -19.44
C THR A 565 -24.30 -4.73 -18.35
N ILE A 566 -24.61 -4.39 -17.10
CA ILE A 566 -24.53 -5.28 -15.94
C ILE A 566 -25.90 -5.92 -15.74
N ARG A 567 -25.93 -7.25 -15.58
CA ARG A 567 -27.18 -8.00 -15.40
C ARG A 567 -26.96 -9.29 -14.61
N ALA A 568 -27.96 -9.70 -13.86
CA ALA A 568 -28.04 -11.04 -13.27
C ALA A 568 -28.83 -11.98 -14.21
N VAL A 569 -28.17 -13.01 -14.76
CA VAL A 569 -28.77 -13.94 -15.72
C VAL A 569 -28.30 -15.37 -15.46
N HIS A 570 -29.24 -16.32 -15.40
CA HIS A 570 -28.98 -17.75 -15.17
C HIS A 570 -28.17 -18.09 -13.89
N GLY A 571 -28.26 -17.25 -12.85
CA GLY A 571 -27.52 -17.44 -11.59
C GLY A 571 -26.11 -16.87 -11.61
N ASN A 572 -25.74 -16.12 -12.65
CA ASN A 572 -24.48 -15.39 -12.72
C ASN A 572 -24.72 -13.89 -12.79
N LEU A 573 -23.79 -13.12 -12.24
CA LEU A 573 -23.58 -11.74 -12.61
C LEU A 573 -22.80 -11.71 -13.93
N GLU A 574 -23.22 -10.87 -14.88
CA GLU A 574 -22.55 -10.70 -16.17
C GLU A 574 -22.37 -9.21 -16.48
N VAL A 575 -21.19 -8.86 -16.97
CA VAL A 575 -20.91 -7.59 -17.65
C VAL A 575 -20.82 -7.87 -19.14
N VAL A 576 -21.64 -7.18 -19.93
CA VAL A 576 -21.80 -7.47 -21.37
C VAL A 576 -21.53 -6.23 -22.20
N ASN A 577 -20.59 -6.33 -23.13
CA ASN A 577 -20.35 -5.30 -24.12
C ASN A 577 -21.56 -5.20 -25.08
N ASN A 578 -22.24 -4.06 -25.08
CA ASN A 578 -23.47 -3.85 -25.84
C ASN A 578 -23.23 -3.81 -27.35
N ARG A 579 -22.02 -3.43 -27.78
CA ARG A 579 -21.62 -3.33 -29.19
C ARG A 579 -21.31 -4.72 -29.77
N THR A 580 -20.50 -5.51 -29.08
CA THR A 580 -20.06 -6.83 -29.55
C THR A 580 -20.98 -7.97 -29.13
N ARG A 581 -21.83 -7.75 -28.11
CA ARG A 581 -22.66 -8.76 -27.43
C ARG A 581 -21.86 -9.83 -26.70
N GLN A 582 -20.57 -9.61 -26.47
CA GLN A 582 -19.73 -10.51 -25.69
C GLN A 582 -19.90 -10.25 -24.20
N VAL A 583 -19.93 -11.33 -23.43
CA VAL A 583 -19.78 -11.27 -21.96
C VAL A 583 -18.29 -11.04 -21.71
N ILE A 584 -17.96 -9.92 -21.10
CA ILE A 584 -16.58 -9.51 -20.82
C ILE A 584 -16.17 -9.83 -19.37
N GLY A 585 -17.15 -10.01 -18.47
CA GLY A 585 -16.93 -10.55 -17.13
C GLY A 585 -18.14 -11.38 -16.70
N SER A 586 -17.93 -12.48 -15.97
CA SER A 586 -19.03 -13.23 -15.36
C SER A 586 -18.59 -14.08 -14.17
N GLN A 587 -19.35 -14.00 -13.08
CA GLN A 587 -19.14 -14.77 -11.85
C GLN A 587 -20.47 -15.30 -11.32
N PRO A 588 -20.50 -16.47 -10.62
CA PRO A 588 -21.71 -16.95 -9.95
C PRO A 588 -22.23 -15.89 -8.97
N LEU A 589 -23.54 -15.63 -9.01
CA LEU A 589 -24.14 -14.55 -8.22
C LEU A 589 -24.04 -14.80 -6.71
N ASP A 590 -24.01 -16.06 -6.28
CA ASP A 590 -23.84 -16.46 -4.89
C ASP A 590 -22.41 -16.37 -4.37
N SER A 591 -21.45 -16.03 -5.24
CA SER A 591 -20.05 -15.81 -4.88
C SER A 591 -19.59 -14.37 -5.13
N VAL A 592 -20.51 -13.42 -5.35
CA VAL A 592 -20.18 -12.00 -5.53
C VAL A 592 -20.87 -11.18 -4.45
N ASP A 593 -20.08 -10.46 -3.67
CA ASP A 593 -20.59 -9.46 -2.74
C ASP A 593 -20.57 -8.07 -3.39
N ARG A 594 -19.51 -7.76 -4.14
CA ARG A 594 -19.30 -6.45 -4.78
C ARG A 594 -18.87 -6.60 -6.24
N LEU A 595 -19.33 -5.70 -7.10
CA LEU A 595 -18.79 -5.53 -8.45
C LEU A 595 -18.02 -4.22 -8.51
N MET A 596 -16.82 -4.24 -9.10
CA MET A 596 -16.03 -3.04 -9.39
C MET A 596 -15.79 -2.95 -10.88
N LEU A 597 -16.26 -1.86 -11.49
CA LEU A 597 -16.04 -1.53 -12.89
C LEU A 597 -15.09 -0.36 -12.97
N THR A 598 -13.90 -0.59 -13.51
CA THR A 598 -12.87 0.43 -13.63
C THR A 598 -12.61 0.78 -15.09
N SER A 599 -12.09 1.98 -15.35
CA SER A 599 -11.49 2.29 -16.66
C SER A 599 -10.51 3.45 -16.55
N THR A 600 -9.30 3.28 -17.08
CA THR A 600 -8.33 4.37 -17.30
C THR A 600 -8.51 5.04 -18.66
N SER A 601 -9.47 4.59 -19.48
CA SER A 601 -9.67 5.14 -20.82
C SER A 601 -10.27 6.55 -20.78
N HIS A 602 -9.77 7.41 -21.67
CA HIS A 602 -10.36 8.72 -21.94
C HIS A 602 -11.60 8.67 -22.85
N ASP A 603 -11.91 7.49 -23.40
CA ASP A 603 -13.11 7.30 -24.21
C ASP A 603 -14.35 7.38 -23.32
N SER A 604 -15.41 7.99 -23.85
CA SER A 604 -16.65 8.10 -23.08
C SER A 604 -17.28 6.74 -22.82
N GLN A 605 -17.51 6.48 -21.54
CA GLN A 605 -18.04 5.24 -20.99
C GLN A 605 -19.55 5.33 -20.81
N ARG A 606 -20.25 4.23 -21.13
CA ARG A 606 -21.69 4.09 -20.90
C ARG A 606 -21.98 2.82 -20.13
N ILE A 607 -22.35 2.98 -18.87
CA ILE A 607 -22.60 1.86 -17.94
C ILE A 607 -24.10 1.73 -17.74
N ASN A 608 -24.64 0.53 -17.97
CA ASN A 608 -26.08 0.28 -17.90
C ASN A 608 -26.39 -0.81 -16.88
N ILE A 609 -27.08 -0.47 -15.79
CA ILE A 609 -27.46 -1.42 -14.74
C ILE A 609 -28.87 -1.94 -14.99
N GLN A 610 -29.04 -3.26 -15.05
CA GLN A 610 -30.33 -3.90 -15.35
C GLN A 610 -30.70 -5.02 -14.38
N GLY A 611 -31.73 -4.77 -13.57
CA GLY A 611 -32.40 -5.79 -12.76
C GLY A 611 -31.50 -6.41 -11.69
N ILE A 612 -30.66 -5.59 -11.07
CA ILE A 612 -29.80 -5.93 -9.93
C ILE A 612 -30.37 -5.24 -8.70
N SER A 613 -30.43 -5.96 -7.59
CA SER A 613 -30.86 -5.47 -6.28
C SER A 613 -29.76 -5.68 -5.23
N THR A 614 -29.93 -5.09 -4.05
CA THR A 614 -29.07 -5.38 -2.88
C THR A 614 -28.98 -6.85 -2.51
N ALA A 615 -30.03 -7.62 -2.75
CA ALA A 615 -30.00 -9.06 -2.48
C ALA A 615 -29.09 -9.81 -3.46
N ASP A 616 -28.80 -9.22 -4.62
CA ASP A 616 -27.92 -9.78 -5.64
C ASP A 616 -26.46 -9.31 -5.46
N LEU A 617 -26.25 -8.14 -4.85
CA LEU A 617 -24.94 -7.53 -4.56
C LEU A 617 -24.97 -6.81 -3.20
N PRO A 618 -24.77 -7.52 -2.07
CA PRO A 618 -24.86 -6.93 -0.74
C PRO A 618 -23.79 -5.86 -0.46
N GLY A 619 -22.60 -6.00 -1.05
CA GLY A 619 -21.49 -5.04 -0.98
C GLY A 619 -21.59 -3.91 -2.01
N GLY A 620 -22.63 -3.89 -2.85
CA GLY A 620 -22.89 -2.82 -3.80
C GLY A 620 -22.08 -2.89 -5.11
N LEU A 621 -22.03 -1.75 -5.80
CA LEU A 621 -21.33 -1.56 -7.06
C LEU A 621 -20.41 -0.34 -6.97
N VAL A 622 -19.20 -0.47 -7.50
CA VAL A 622 -18.29 0.67 -7.73
C VAL A 622 -18.16 0.88 -9.23
N VAL A 623 -18.31 2.12 -9.69
CA VAL A 623 -18.14 2.56 -11.08
C VAL A 623 -17.11 3.68 -11.13
N ASP A 624 -15.87 3.28 -11.41
CA ASP A 624 -14.67 4.08 -11.26
C ASP A 624 -14.10 4.37 -12.65
N LEU A 625 -14.53 5.49 -13.24
CA LEU A 625 -14.28 5.81 -14.65
C LEU A 625 -13.22 6.90 -14.79
N GLY A 626 -12.51 6.88 -15.92
CA GLY A 626 -11.47 7.85 -16.24
C GLY A 626 -12.01 9.25 -16.54
N GLN A 627 -11.17 10.10 -17.15
CA GLN A 627 -11.49 11.51 -17.48
C GLN A 627 -12.38 11.63 -18.75
N GLY A 628 -13.32 10.70 -18.94
CA GLY A 628 -14.19 10.67 -20.11
C GLY A 628 -15.23 11.79 -20.08
N ARG A 629 -15.17 12.70 -21.05
CA ARG A 629 -16.00 13.94 -21.08
C ARG A 629 -17.52 13.76 -21.09
N THR A 630 -18.04 12.53 -21.24
CA THR A 630 -19.49 12.26 -21.26
C THR A 630 -19.85 10.94 -20.58
N ASP A 631 -19.07 10.54 -19.58
CA ASP A 631 -19.25 9.28 -18.88
C ASP A 631 -20.64 9.24 -18.23
N THR A 632 -21.40 8.22 -18.61
CA THR A 632 -22.83 8.13 -18.32
C THR A 632 -23.18 6.83 -17.62
N LEU A 633 -23.71 6.95 -16.40
CA LEU A 633 -24.34 5.84 -15.69
C LEU A 633 -25.85 5.82 -15.97
N ILE A 634 -26.36 4.68 -16.40
CA ILE A 634 -27.78 4.45 -16.69
C ILE A 634 -28.34 3.46 -15.70
N LEU A 635 -29.26 3.95 -14.88
CA LEU A 635 -29.97 3.18 -13.88
C LEU A 635 -31.37 2.88 -14.40
N ASN A 636 -31.67 1.62 -14.67
CA ASN A 636 -33.02 1.22 -15.01
C ASN A 636 -33.73 0.76 -13.74
N GLY A 637 -34.88 1.38 -13.45
CA GLY A 637 -35.76 0.94 -12.40
C GLY A 637 -36.18 -0.52 -12.56
N THR A 638 -36.56 -1.14 -11.46
CA THR A 638 -37.17 -2.46 -11.43
C THR A 638 -38.67 -2.35 -11.73
N ARG A 639 -39.34 -3.49 -11.95
CA ARG A 639 -40.81 -3.51 -12.09
C ARG A 639 -41.55 -3.22 -10.77
N GLN A 640 -40.84 -2.96 -9.68
CA GLN A 640 -41.38 -2.60 -8.37
C GLN A 640 -41.14 -1.10 -8.13
N SER A 641 -41.84 -0.50 -7.17
CA SER A 641 -41.60 0.89 -6.79
C SER A 641 -40.16 1.04 -6.31
N ASP A 642 -39.37 1.86 -6.99
CA ASP A 642 -37.98 2.12 -6.61
C ASP A 642 -37.87 3.42 -5.81
N THR A 643 -36.96 3.45 -4.84
CA THR A 643 -36.54 4.70 -4.19
C THR A 643 -35.11 4.98 -4.58
N ILE A 644 -34.85 6.11 -5.21
CA ILE A 644 -33.53 6.48 -5.72
C ILE A 644 -33.06 7.74 -5.03
N PHE A 645 -31.93 7.65 -4.32
CA PHE A 645 -31.27 8.80 -3.72
C PHE A 645 -29.94 9.05 -4.42
N VAL A 646 -29.77 10.22 -5.02
CA VAL A 646 -28.53 10.62 -5.68
C VAL A 646 -27.79 11.62 -4.80
N ASN A 647 -26.56 11.27 -4.43
CA ASN A 647 -25.58 12.14 -3.78
C ASN A 647 -24.46 12.49 -4.77
N ASP A 648 -23.48 13.28 -4.32
CA ASP A 648 -22.39 13.78 -5.17
C ASP A 648 -21.51 12.66 -5.75
N GLN A 649 -21.35 11.54 -5.02
CA GLN A 649 -20.47 10.41 -5.39
C GLN A 649 -21.11 9.03 -5.18
N SER A 650 -22.40 8.99 -4.85
CA SER A 650 -23.12 7.72 -4.70
C SER A 650 -24.58 7.82 -5.14
N VAL A 651 -25.12 6.70 -5.61
CA VAL A 651 -26.55 6.51 -5.82
C VAL A 651 -27.03 5.31 -5.01
N ASP A 652 -28.03 5.51 -4.17
CA ASP A 652 -28.80 4.41 -3.58
C ASP A 652 -29.99 4.11 -4.50
N VAL A 653 -30.11 2.85 -4.93
CA VAL A 653 -31.27 2.35 -5.69
C VAL A 653 -31.96 1.25 -4.89
N SER A 654 -33.00 1.61 -4.14
CA SER A 654 -33.77 0.68 -3.30
C SER A 654 -32.87 -0.11 -2.33
N GLY A 655 -31.87 0.57 -1.77
CA GLY A 655 -30.82 0.06 -0.90
C GLY A 655 -29.51 -0.29 -1.61
N LEU A 656 -29.49 -0.43 -2.95
CA LEU A 656 -28.29 -0.84 -3.68
C LEU A 656 -27.37 0.38 -3.79
N GLN A 657 -26.25 0.35 -3.07
CA GLN A 657 -25.24 1.38 -3.17
C GLN A 657 -24.48 1.24 -4.49
N VAL A 658 -24.45 2.33 -5.26
CA VAL A 658 -23.61 2.52 -6.42
C VAL A 658 -22.69 3.69 -6.15
N GLU A 659 -21.46 3.40 -5.80
CA GLU A 659 -20.40 4.41 -5.65
C GLU A 659 -19.79 4.70 -7.02
N PHE A 660 -19.43 5.96 -7.25
CA PHE A 660 -18.85 6.33 -8.53
C PHE A 660 -17.85 7.48 -8.45
N THR A 661 -16.89 7.44 -9.38
CA THR A 661 -15.93 8.51 -9.64
C THR A 661 -15.83 8.76 -11.16
N GLY A 662 -15.50 9.99 -11.55
CA GLY A 662 -15.35 10.36 -12.96
C GLY A 662 -16.63 10.45 -13.80
N LEU A 663 -17.82 10.31 -13.19
CA LEU A 663 -19.09 10.44 -13.91
C LEU A 663 -19.44 11.89 -14.22
N GLU A 664 -20.04 12.11 -15.39
CA GLU A 664 -20.54 13.42 -15.85
C GLU A 664 -22.08 13.46 -15.87
N ARG A 665 -22.72 12.29 -16.06
CA ARG A 665 -24.17 12.17 -16.23
C ARG A 665 -24.72 10.92 -15.58
N ILE A 666 -25.87 11.07 -14.92
CA ILE A 666 -26.70 9.94 -14.46
C ILE A 666 -28.04 10.01 -15.20
N VAL A 667 -28.43 8.89 -15.83
CA VAL A 667 -29.74 8.74 -16.47
C VAL A 667 -30.56 7.73 -15.70
N ILE A 668 -31.63 8.18 -15.08
CA ILE A 668 -32.58 7.32 -14.36
C ILE A 668 -33.75 7.03 -15.28
N GLN A 669 -33.95 5.76 -15.62
CA GLN A 669 -35.08 5.29 -16.42
C GLN A 669 -36.09 4.60 -15.52
N GLY A 670 -37.15 5.30 -15.15
CA GLY A 670 -38.26 4.72 -14.38
C GLY A 670 -39.00 3.67 -15.21
N THR A 671 -39.50 2.61 -14.57
CA THR A 671 -40.27 1.57 -15.28
C THR A 671 -41.72 1.45 -14.83
N ASN A 672 -42.11 2.20 -13.80
CA ASN A 672 -43.48 2.36 -13.31
C ASN A 672 -43.78 3.86 -13.02
N ALA A 673 -44.97 4.17 -12.52
CA ALA A 673 -45.41 5.56 -12.27
C ALA A 673 -45.35 5.95 -10.76
N ASP A 674 -44.77 5.09 -9.93
CA ASP A 674 -44.72 5.18 -8.46
C ASP A 674 -43.30 5.20 -7.88
N ASP A 675 -42.28 5.25 -8.74
CA ASP A 675 -40.88 5.48 -8.38
C ASP A 675 -40.70 6.85 -7.69
N THR A 676 -39.92 6.88 -6.61
CA THR A 676 -39.57 8.11 -5.89
C THR A 676 -38.08 8.41 -6.12
N ILE A 677 -37.78 9.62 -6.57
CA ILE A 677 -36.41 10.07 -6.86
C ILE A 677 -36.14 11.32 -6.05
N ASP A 678 -35.08 11.29 -5.24
CA ASP A 678 -34.57 12.42 -4.46
C ASP A 678 -33.11 12.67 -4.85
N VAL A 679 -32.78 13.93 -5.10
CA VAL A 679 -31.44 14.35 -5.51
C VAL A 679 -30.95 15.35 -4.47
N ALA A 680 -29.84 15.02 -3.81
CA ALA A 680 -29.24 15.86 -2.79
C ALA A 680 -28.92 17.26 -3.37
N GLY A 681 -29.04 18.29 -2.53
CA GLY A 681 -28.64 19.63 -2.93
C GLY A 681 -27.11 19.73 -2.97
N GLY A 682 -26.55 20.15 -4.10
CA GLY A 682 -25.09 20.28 -4.27
C GLY A 682 -24.50 19.40 -5.36
N VAL A 683 -25.28 18.43 -5.87
CA VAL A 683 -24.85 17.48 -6.91
C VAL A 683 -24.40 18.20 -8.18
N ASP A 684 -23.10 18.11 -8.51
CA ASP A 684 -22.48 18.64 -9.72
C ASP A 684 -22.53 17.61 -10.87
N LEU A 685 -23.70 17.02 -11.11
CA LEU A 685 -23.94 16.01 -12.16
C LEU A 685 -25.18 16.32 -12.97
N ASP A 686 -25.15 15.99 -14.27
CA ASP A 686 -26.33 16.04 -15.13
C ASP A 686 -27.26 14.84 -14.84
N VAL A 687 -28.27 15.03 -13.99
CA VAL A 687 -29.26 13.99 -13.65
C VAL A 687 -30.49 14.10 -14.56
N ASN A 688 -30.68 13.11 -15.44
CA ASN A 688 -31.80 13.05 -16.37
C ASN A 688 -32.78 11.94 -15.98
N ILE A 689 -34.03 12.32 -15.66
CA ILE A 689 -35.11 11.38 -15.33
C ILE A 689 -35.97 11.15 -16.57
N ILE A 690 -36.02 9.91 -17.05
CA ILE A 690 -36.84 9.48 -18.18
C ILE A 690 -37.96 8.58 -17.64
N ASP A 691 -39.14 9.16 -17.44
CA ASP A 691 -40.36 8.41 -17.12
C ASP A 691 -41.18 8.18 -18.41
N PRO A 692 -41.27 6.93 -18.92
CA PRO A 692 -42.04 6.60 -20.12
C PRO A 692 -43.56 6.76 -19.97
N LEU A 693 -44.07 6.96 -18.75
CA LEU A 693 -45.49 7.18 -18.43
C LEU A 693 -45.81 8.67 -18.14
N SER A 694 -44.81 9.51 -17.87
CA SER A 694 -45.00 10.96 -17.79
C SER A 694 -45.21 11.55 -19.19
N ARG A 695 -46.47 11.81 -19.53
CA ARG A 695 -46.81 12.81 -20.55
C ARG A 695 -47.14 14.11 -19.84
N ASP A 696 -46.15 14.91 -19.47
CA ASP A 696 -46.34 16.36 -19.40
C ASP A 696 -45.01 17.13 -19.54
N PRO A 697 -44.90 18.07 -20.49
CA PRO A 697 -43.70 18.89 -20.66
C PRO A 697 -43.89 20.22 -19.95
N MET A 698 -43.44 20.39 -18.71
CA MET A 698 -43.10 21.71 -18.13
C MET A 698 -42.39 21.55 -16.78
N HIS A 699 -41.12 21.93 -16.71
CA HIS A 699 -40.68 22.93 -15.73
C HIS A 699 -39.43 23.65 -16.23
N GLU A 700 -39.63 24.90 -16.66
CA GLU A 700 -38.59 25.87 -16.98
C GLU A 700 -37.75 26.22 -15.74
N GLY A 701 -36.47 26.48 -16.00
CA GLY A 701 -35.48 26.86 -15.02
C GLY A 701 -35.76 28.16 -14.27
N GLY A 702 -35.17 28.25 -13.08
CA GLY A 702 -35.14 29.44 -12.26
C GLY A 702 -33.70 29.88 -11.96
N HIS A 703 -33.02 30.49 -12.93
CA HIS A 703 -31.88 31.35 -12.63
C HIS A 703 -32.37 32.57 -11.85
N ARG A 704 -31.81 32.82 -10.66
CA ARG A 704 -31.77 34.15 -10.05
C ARG A 704 -30.34 34.48 -9.64
N HIS A 705 -29.73 35.33 -10.45
CA HIS A 705 -28.67 36.24 -10.01
C HIS A 705 -29.22 37.18 -8.93
N ASP A 706 -28.44 37.36 -7.85
CA ASP A 706 -28.22 38.69 -7.26
C ASP A 706 -26.82 38.71 -6.61
N GLN A 707 -25.98 39.63 -7.10
CA GLN A 707 -24.66 39.98 -6.59
C GLN A 707 -24.76 41.29 -5.74
N PRO A 708 -23.71 41.68 -5.00
CA PRO A 708 -23.79 42.08 -3.59
C PRO A 708 -23.79 43.61 -3.36
N ALA A 709 -24.06 44.01 -2.11
CA ALA A 709 -23.89 45.39 -1.66
C ALA A 709 -22.97 45.50 -0.43
N HIS A 710 -21.82 46.14 -0.66
CA HIS A 710 -21.09 47.10 0.16
C HIS A 710 -20.87 46.92 1.68
N ARG A 711 -19.57 46.87 2.04
CA ARG A 711 -18.97 47.36 3.30
C ARG A 711 -19.21 48.87 3.53
N PRO A 712 -19.10 49.34 4.79
CA PRO A 712 -18.07 50.36 5.04
C PRO A 712 -17.27 50.19 6.35
N ASP A 713 -16.19 50.97 6.37
CA ASP A 713 -14.98 51.05 7.21
C ASP A 713 -15.08 51.41 8.72
N SER A 714 -14.02 50.99 9.42
CA SER A 714 -13.21 51.70 10.45
C SER A 714 -13.72 51.93 11.88
N GLN A 715 -12.93 51.51 12.88
CA GLN A 715 -12.11 52.37 13.77
C GLN A 715 -11.59 51.62 15.04
N ARG A 716 -10.29 51.79 15.32
CA ARG A 716 -9.51 51.51 16.57
C ARG A 716 -9.89 52.46 17.74
N PRO A 717 -9.24 52.50 18.94
CA PRO A 717 -8.53 51.53 19.82
C PRO A 717 -8.87 51.70 21.34
N ALA A 718 -8.32 50.86 22.25
CA ALA A 718 -7.79 51.21 23.61
C ALA A 718 -7.42 49.93 24.40
N GLN A 719 -6.14 49.61 24.63
CA GLN A 719 -5.31 49.95 25.81
C GLN A 719 -5.85 49.54 27.19
N GLY A 720 -5.15 48.58 27.82
CA GLY A 720 -5.13 48.35 29.27
C GLY A 720 -3.85 47.58 29.66
N GLN A 721 -2.92 48.26 30.32
CA GLN A 721 -1.61 47.76 30.79
C GLN A 721 -1.67 47.16 32.21
N ASN A 722 -0.58 46.45 32.54
CA ASN A 722 0.09 46.21 33.85
C ASN A 722 -0.15 44.85 34.51
N ARG A 723 0.82 44.18 35.19
CA ARG A 723 2.29 44.23 35.31
C ARG A 723 2.67 43.10 36.31
N ILE A 724 3.76 42.39 36.01
CA ILE A 724 4.84 41.91 36.92
C ILE A 724 4.52 40.89 38.04
N GLY A 725 5.29 39.78 38.04
CA GLY A 725 5.65 39.03 39.25
C GLY A 725 6.40 37.72 39.00
N SER A 726 7.73 37.76 38.89
CA SER A 726 8.67 36.66 39.23
C SER A 726 9.27 36.99 40.63
N PRO A 727 10.02 36.13 41.38
CA PRO A 727 10.94 35.06 40.90
C PRO A 727 11.21 33.83 41.83
N SER A 728 12.13 32.97 41.36
CA SER A 728 13.14 32.16 42.11
C SER A 728 12.68 30.89 42.84
N SER A 729 13.46 29.82 43.04
CA SER A 729 14.69 29.19 42.50
C SER A 729 15.03 28.02 43.47
N THR A 730 16.03 27.19 43.15
CA THR A 730 16.68 26.10 43.95
C THR A 730 16.00 24.74 43.83
N GLY A 731 16.65 23.61 43.50
CA GLY A 731 18.06 23.27 43.32
C GLY A 731 18.45 22.09 44.23
N SER A 732 18.98 20.99 43.67
CA SER A 732 20.14 20.19 44.16
C SER A 732 20.06 18.69 43.82
N ASP A 733 21.06 18.24 43.05
CA ASP A 733 21.91 17.04 43.17
C ASP A 733 21.43 15.83 44.00
N LEU A 734 21.56 14.61 43.43
CA LEU A 734 22.60 13.65 43.85
C LEU A 734 22.67 12.37 42.99
N ASP A 735 23.92 12.10 42.64
CA ASP A 735 24.61 10.96 42.02
C ASP A 735 24.47 9.62 42.77
N ILE A 736 24.55 8.46 42.07
CA ILE A 736 25.36 7.25 42.39
C ILE A 736 25.12 6.09 41.37
N ARG A 737 26.12 5.92 40.48
CA ARG A 737 26.84 4.70 40.00
C ARG A 737 26.19 3.30 39.96
N GLY A 738 26.36 2.63 38.81
CA GLY A 738 26.45 1.15 38.69
C GLY A 738 26.78 0.63 37.26
N ASP A 739 28.05 0.28 37.04
CA ASP A 739 28.67 -0.74 36.15
C ASP A 739 28.09 -1.15 34.77
N HIS A 740 28.94 -0.97 33.73
CA HIS A 740 28.90 -1.53 32.37
C HIS A 740 28.93 -3.08 32.33
N PRO A 741 28.35 -3.73 31.30
CA PRO A 741 29.12 -4.00 30.07
C PRO A 741 28.33 -3.75 28.76
N GLU A 742 29.07 -3.19 27.80
CA GLU A 742 28.71 -2.90 26.41
C GLU A 742 28.49 -4.18 25.58
N MET A 743 27.60 -4.05 24.58
CA MET A 743 27.80 -4.37 23.15
C MET A 743 26.84 -5.41 22.54
N LEU A 744 25.69 -4.95 21.98
CA LEU A 744 25.09 -5.28 20.65
C LEU A 744 23.54 -5.07 20.61
N ASP A 745 23.04 -4.05 19.91
CA ASP A 745 21.60 -3.76 19.70
C ASP A 745 21.34 -3.28 18.26
N GLN A 746 20.15 -3.47 17.63
CA GLN A 746 19.53 -2.59 16.60
C GLN A 746 18.03 -2.95 16.34
N ILE A 747 17.08 -2.09 16.73
CA ILE A 747 15.62 -2.33 16.71
C ILE A 747 15.05 -2.20 15.29
N PHE A 748 14.93 -3.33 14.58
CA PHE A 748 14.55 -3.50 13.16
C PHE A 748 15.71 -3.35 12.15
N ALA A 749 16.85 -3.95 12.52
CA ALA A 749 17.94 -4.40 11.63
C ALA A 749 18.95 -5.36 12.28
N SER A 750 18.90 -5.61 13.60
CA SER A 750 19.76 -6.61 14.22
C SER A 750 19.21 -7.18 15.55
N ASN A 751 19.34 -8.50 15.72
CA ASN A 751 19.45 -9.29 16.96
C ASN A 751 18.55 -9.05 18.20
N ASP A 752 17.53 -8.21 18.18
CA ASP A 752 16.58 -8.01 19.31
C ASP A 752 15.65 -9.21 19.61
N LEU A 753 15.98 -10.40 19.12
CA LEU A 753 15.21 -11.64 19.33
C LEU A 753 15.86 -12.62 20.31
N ASP A 754 17.08 -12.40 20.76
CA ASP A 754 17.73 -13.37 21.64
C ASP A 754 17.13 -13.52 23.06
N PRO A 755 16.55 -12.47 23.70
CA PRO A 755 15.77 -12.66 24.93
C PRO A 755 14.52 -13.54 24.69
N VAL A 756 13.99 -13.49 23.46
CA VAL A 756 12.75 -14.11 23.00
C VAL A 756 12.97 -15.56 22.55
N LEU A 757 14.11 -15.85 21.91
CA LEU A 757 14.42 -17.14 21.28
C LEU A 757 15.27 -18.09 22.14
N GLY A 758 15.83 -17.62 23.26
CA GLY A 758 16.39 -18.48 24.30
C GLY A 758 17.60 -19.36 23.90
N MET A 759 18.49 -18.90 23.03
CA MET A 759 19.62 -19.71 22.53
C MET A 759 21.01 -19.20 22.99
N PRO A 760 21.92 -20.08 23.48
CA PRO A 760 23.26 -19.67 23.93
C PRO A 760 24.35 -19.77 22.82
N PRO A 761 25.23 -18.76 22.64
CA PRO A 761 26.22 -18.77 21.57
C PRO A 761 27.56 -19.43 21.95
N GLY A 762 28.07 -20.27 21.05
CA GLY A 762 29.33 -21.00 21.19
C GLY A 762 30.29 -20.84 20.01
N LYS A 763 31.26 -19.92 20.16
CA LYS A 763 32.60 -19.87 19.53
C LYS A 763 32.70 -19.71 18.00
N ARG A 764 32.89 -18.45 17.55
CA ARG A 764 33.74 -18.13 16.38
C ARG A 764 34.93 -17.29 16.85
N ALA A 765 36.13 -17.85 16.68
CA ALA A 765 37.39 -17.11 16.68
C ALA A 765 38.15 -17.50 15.41
N ARG A 766 38.35 -16.52 14.53
CA ARG A 766 39.30 -16.46 13.40
C ARG A 766 39.13 -17.52 12.29
N ARG A 767 38.52 -17.11 11.18
CA ARG A 767 39.23 -16.77 9.94
C ARG A 767 38.27 -16.22 8.90
#